data_AF-A0AAN6SS80-F1
#
_entry.id   AF-A0AAN6SS80-F1
#
_cell.length_a   1.000
_cell.length_b   1.000
_cell.length_c   1.000
_cell.angle_alpha   90.00
_cell.angle_beta   90.00
_cell.angle_gamma   90.00
#
_symmetry.space_group_name_H-M   'P 1'
#
loop_
_entity.id
_entity.type
_entity.pdbx_description
1 polymer ?
#
loop_
_entity_poly.entity_id
_entity_poly.type
_entity_poly.pdbx_seq_one_letter_code
_entity_poly.pdbx_strand_id
1 'polypeptide(L)'
;MEITADDLPGLLANDTSVKLAGVDVDGMLRGKLVSKKKFLSIAATGFGFCSVIFGWDMHDMTYVKELKVSNKENGYRDIIAVPDLASFRRIPWENNVPFFLVSFFDPDTMAPVPACPRGLLKTQLDKLATKGYGAMAGAEYEFFQFKTPPSDGPQSTAAYLQQNPPHSLPSLTEGMFGYSLTRPVHNQDYYYDVFNTCQAFKCDIEGWHTESGPGVYEAALEFGELRQMADRASLFKYVVKSVAIKHGITPCFMAKPKQGLPGNSGHMHISLVDDNGTNLLYRGETDPNPPYPDVANLSDLGRHFLAGILEGLPDVMPLVAPTINSYKRLVENFWAPVTVSWGLEHRAASIRLIAPPTSKPGATRFEVRVPGADANPYYVLAAVLALGWRGVEKKLAFPCPPLGKGEEVGGSADKGIRLAKTLREANDRFMGKGSVAREVFGDGFVEHFGGTREHEIRLWDEAVTDWEMKRYIETSRGADLPLAGIAHETDRLTTLLNLISDLPPLQTLEVAAKVHQLTQLAASHSSSMMIMAADSIGRRPRKKELGPQDGAYVHLEVVCSRLGEVRGELEGLVRGGSGLVRGGVKEGFWVSRREVVAVGERVRGVLGGGEMGVMASAMAYAGSPAGSMPVTNAFSFAFSQPFQTASDFVPREHALPRTEPERPIFVDNKSDRALTFGQISKDALAVAAGLLRLGLDPRDIVKLPPTPSCPAGPEIAPVVLIQLPNCLPFAPVFFGTLASGMTATLVSPALTSDEIAWILQNARPRAIVTAAACLPAMQSALAKQEDAAFFSAIPVFTVDAAADTYPSPQQANPPPPSDWRALLIPSSEAPPNTSTIFPPSHAPARTAVILWSSGTSGRSKGVLLSHHALNFSIASLWHDADYYRARPQRQVWLGYVPFYHVFGLCNVFLLAVATGSTVYTMQSFHLETVLKGIRDRGVTYMHMAPPVAVMLAKAAVVEPYAKSGGFKSVVAGVTGGAPLGHEVVEEVYKRCGFRVRLGYGLSETCCTALQRGFGEAEMRAQAGDTGKPHWGVEVLIASGEGYAKRKGETTPAAGVDVEGEVLVRATALLSAYLPVGVFSGAKPDMSVTEDALTADGWFRTGDVGALNADGRLRITDRLKELIKVRAYQVAPAELEAVLCSSEAVADAGVIGIYDKSEATEWPRAFVVPRAGKANMSRADLEALAGQLKALVEKRTAKYKWLMGGIVFVDQIPKSPSGKILRRVLKSGGEETRGVELKLYEKKKRDSKL
;
A
#
# COMPACT_ATOMS: atom_id res chain seq x y z
N MET A 1 -57.82 -6.33 14.82
CA MET A 1 -59.06 -6.83 14.19
C MET A 1 -58.63 -7.79 13.12
N GLU A 2 -59.06 -9.05 13.21
CA GLU A 2 -58.75 -10.08 12.23
C GLU A 2 -59.60 -9.83 10.99
N ILE A 3 -58.95 -9.57 9.85
CA ILE A 3 -59.65 -9.22 8.61
C ILE A 3 -60.02 -10.52 7.90
N THR A 4 -61.32 -10.71 7.66
CA THR A 4 -61.85 -11.86 6.91
C THR A 4 -62.11 -11.50 5.46
N ALA A 5 -62.36 -12.50 4.61
CA ALA A 5 -62.72 -12.25 3.21
C ALA A 5 -64.01 -11.44 3.07
N ASP A 6 -64.95 -11.61 4.00
CA ASP A 6 -66.24 -10.92 4.02
C ASP A 6 -66.11 -9.43 4.38
N ASP A 7 -65.05 -9.06 5.10
CA ASP A 7 -64.76 -7.66 5.45
C ASP A 7 -64.21 -6.86 4.27
N LEU A 8 -63.60 -7.52 3.27
CA LEU A 8 -62.83 -6.87 2.20
C LEU A 8 -63.63 -5.89 1.34
N PRO A 9 -64.89 -6.17 0.91
CA PRO A 9 -65.66 -5.21 0.12
C PRO A 9 -65.88 -3.88 0.84
N GLY A 10 -66.12 -3.93 2.16
CA GLY A 10 -66.29 -2.75 3.02
C GLY A 10 -64.96 -2.06 3.31
N LEU A 11 -63.93 -2.82 3.70
CA LEU A 11 -62.59 -2.30 3.98
C LEU A 11 -61.99 -1.55 2.78
N LEU A 12 -62.26 -2.04 1.57
CA LEU A 12 -61.74 -1.51 0.31
C LEU A 12 -62.78 -0.66 -0.44
N ALA A 13 -63.84 -0.17 0.21
CA ALA A 13 -64.94 0.54 -0.44
C ALA A 13 -64.47 1.66 -1.37
N ASN A 14 -63.46 2.43 -0.92
CA ASN A 14 -62.93 3.61 -1.61
C ASN A 14 -61.66 3.33 -2.44
N ASP A 15 -61.24 2.08 -2.55
CA ASP A 15 -60.01 1.70 -3.25
C ASP A 15 -60.33 1.12 -4.65
N THR A 16 -59.50 1.43 -5.65
CA THR A 16 -59.63 0.89 -7.02
C THR A 16 -58.65 -0.24 -7.31
N SER A 17 -57.55 -0.31 -6.55
CA SER A 17 -56.49 -1.30 -6.71
C SER A 17 -55.88 -1.70 -5.37
N VAL A 18 -55.19 -2.84 -5.36
CA VAL A 18 -54.53 -3.45 -4.19
C VAL A 18 -53.14 -3.93 -4.63
N LYS A 19 -52.11 -3.67 -3.82
CA LYS A 19 -50.76 -4.19 -4.07
C LYS A 19 -50.54 -5.48 -3.29
N LEU A 20 -50.04 -6.50 -3.97
CA LEU A 20 -49.68 -7.80 -3.40
C LEU A 20 -48.19 -8.04 -3.57
N ALA A 21 -47.50 -8.52 -2.54
CA ALA A 21 -46.09 -8.88 -2.65
C ALA A 21 -45.74 -10.16 -1.88
N GLY A 22 -44.94 -11.01 -2.50
CA GLY A 22 -44.25 -12.09 -1.81
C GLY A 22 -42.80 -11.70 -1.54
N VAL A 23 -42.12 -12.51 -0.73
CA VAL A 23 -40.69 -12.34 -0.42
C VAL A 23 -39.93 -13.44 -1.14
N ASP A 24 -38.92 -13.09 -1.93
CA ASP A 24 -38.05 -14.06 -2.59
C ASP A 24 -36.94 -14.57 -1.65
N VAL A 25 -36.06 -15.44 -2.17
CA VAL A 25 -34.99 -16.06 -1.36
C VAL A 25 -34.01 -15.04 -0.78
N ASP A 26 -33.78 -13.92 -1.46
CA ASP A 26 -32.85 -12.87 -1.03
C ASP A 26 -33.52 -11.80 -0.15
N GLY A 27 -34.81 -12.00 0.19
CA GLY A 27 -35.55 -11.12 1.07
C GLY A 27 -36.13 -9.89 0.36
N MET A 28 -36.19 -9.89 -0.98
CA MET A 28 -36.77 -8.81 -1.75
C MET A 28 -38.27 -9.01 -1.94
N LEU A 29 -39.02 -7.90 -1.90
CA LEU A 29 -40.46 -7.92 -2.18
C LEU A 29 -40.69 -7.98 -3.69
N ARG A 30 -41.33 -9.06 -4.14
CA ARG A 30 -41.74 -9.28 -5.54
C ARG A 30 -43.26 -9.27 -5.62
N GLY A 31 -43.83 -8.36 -6.41
CA GLY A 31 -45.26 -8.08 -6.32
C GLY A 31 -45.90 -7.47 -7.56
N LYS A 32 -47.23 -7.31 -7.51
CA LYS A 32 -48.07 -6.75 -8.57
C LYS A 32 -49.15 -5.85 -7.97
N LEU A 33 -49.54 -4.81 -8.73
CA LEU A 33 -50.76 -4.04 -8.47
C LEU A 33 -51.92 -4.70 -9.22
N VAL A 34 -52.99 -5.04 -8.51
CA VAL A 34 -54.19 -5.68 -9.07
C VAL A 34 -55.42 -4.81 -8.87
N SER A 35 -56.40 -4.90 -9.76
CA SER A 35 -57.67 -4.19 -9.57
C SER A 35 -58.43 -4.75 -8.36
N LYS A 36 -59.22 -3.91 -7.67
CA LYS A 36 -60.08 -4.33 -6.55
C LYS A 36 -60.93 -5.55 -6.91
N LYS A 37 -61.56 -5.54 -8.09
CA LYS A 37 -62.36 -6.67 -8.59
C LYS A 37 -61.57 -7.97 -8.65
N LYS A 38 -60.34 -7.93 -9.17
CA LYS A 38 -59.46 -9.10 -9.24
C LYS A 38 -59.00 -9.54 -7.86
N PHE A 39 -58.67 -8.61 -6.96
CA PHE A 39 -58.28 -8.94 -5.59
C PHE A 39 -59.39 -9.68 -4.83
N LEU A 40 -60.63 -9.18 -4.89
CA LEU A 40 -61.77 -9.82 -4.24
C LEU A 40 -62.01 -11.25 -4.76
N SER A 41 -61.76 -11.52 -6.05
CA SER A 41 -61.94 -12.86 -6.61
C SER A 41 -60.83 -13.86 -6.25
N ILE A 42 -59.69 -13.39 -5.74
CA ILE A 42 -58.50 -14.23 -5.44
C ILE A 42 -58.13 -14.24 -3.95
N ALA A 43 -58.79 -13.43 -3.12
CA ALA A 43 -58.43 -13.23 -1.72
C ALA A 43 -58.46 -14.53 -0.90
N ALA A 44 -59.42 -15.42 -1.18
CA ALA A 44 -59.56 -16.71 -0.49
C ALA A 44 -58.87 -17.87 -1.21
N THR A 45 -58.90 -17.89 -2.55
CA THR A 45 -58.48 -19.03 -3.38
C THR A 45 -57.07 -18.90 -3.94
N GLY A 46 -56.47 -17.72 -3.86
CA GLY A 46 -55.18 -17.41 -4.45
C GLY A 46 -55.22 -17.21 -5.96
N PHE A 47 -54.04 -17.04 -6.56
CA PHE A 47 -53.86 -16.81 -7.99
C PHE A 47 -52.51 -17.33 -8.49
N GLY A 48 -52.41 -17.58 -9.79
CA GLY A 48 -51.14 -17.95 -10.43
C GLY A 48 -50.12 -16.82 -10.36
N PHE A 49 -48.92 -17.16 -9.89
CA PHE A 49 -47.74 -16.30 -9.84
C PHE A 49 -46.58 -17.03 -10.49
N CYS A 50 -45.83 -16.36 -11.36
CA CYS A 50 -44.76 -17.01 -12.11
C CYS A 50 -43.68 -17.56 -11.16
N SER A 51 -43.36 -18.85 -11.29
CA SER A 51 -42.37 -19.52 -10.43
C SER A 51 -40.96 -18.95 -10.54
N VAL A 52 -40.67 -18.18 -11.60
CA VAL A 52 -39.35 -17.56 -11.86
C VAL A 52 -38.84 -16.68 -10.73
N ILE A 53 -39.71 -16.20 -9.82
CA ILE A 53 -39.27 -15.50 -8.61
C ILE A 53 -38.38 -16.36 -7.68
N PHE A 54 -38.39 -17.68 -7.87
CA PHE A 54 -37.51 -18.66 -7.23
C PHE A 54 -36.54 -19.32 -8.23
N GLY A 55 -36.44 -18.76 -9.44
CA GLY A 55 -35.55 -19.23 -10.50
C GLY A 55 -34.43 -18.23 -10.85
N TRP A 56 -34.56 -16.97 -10.42
CA TRP A 56 -33.62 -15.90 -10.72
C TRP A 56 -33.09 -15.23 -9.46
N ASP A 57 -31.91 -14.62 -9.55
CA ASP A 57 -31.28 -13.85 -8.47
C ASP A 57 -31.86 -12.42 -8.32
N MET A 58 -31.26 -11.62 -7.44
CA MET A 58 -31.67 -10.24 -7.16
C MET A 58 -31.64 -9.29 -8.37
N HIS A 59 -30.95 -9.67 -9.46
CA HIS A 59 -30.86 -8.92 -10.71
C HIS A 59 -31.61 -9.61 -11.86
N ASP A 60 -32.51 -10.52 -11.53
CA ASP A 60 -33.34 -11.28 -12.47
C ASP A 60 -32.49 -12.16 -13.42
N MET A 61 -31.26 -12.53 -13.03
CA MET A 61 -30.46 -13.52 -13.76
C MET A 61 -30.84 -14.94 -13.33
N THR A 62 -31.01 -15.83 -14.30
CA THR A 62 -31.29 -17.25 -14.03
C THR A 62 -30.17 -17.92 -13.25
N TYR A 63 -30.55 -18.70 -12.23
CA TYR A 63 -29.59 -19.55 -11.55
C TYR A 63 -28.95 -20.55 -12.52
N VAL A 64 -27.63 -20.69 -12.41
CA VAL A 64 -26.80 -21.56 -13.25
C VAL A 64 -27.32 -23.01 -13.29
N LYS A 65 -27.79 -23.50 -12.14
CA LYS A 65 -28.44 -24.80 -12.00
C LYS A 65 -29.94 -24.56 -11.95
N GLU A 66 -30.69 -25.22 -12.83
CA GLU A 66 -32.15 -25.22 -12.70
C GLU A 66 -32.54 -25.78 -11.34
N LEU A 67 -33.28 -24.99 -10.56
CA LEU A 67 -33.69 -25.34 -9.21
C LEU A 67 -35.11 -25.92 -9.19
N LYS A 68 -35.47 -26.62 -8.11
CA LYS A 68 -36.69 -27.43 -8.03
C LYS A 68 -38.02 -26.68 -8.27
N VAL A 69 -38.08 -25.37 -8.02
CA VAL A 69 -39.35 -24.62 -8.08
C VAL A 69 -39.64 -24.12 -9.50
N SER A 70 -38.64 -23.53 -10.17
CA SER A 70 -38.77 -23.03 -11.54
C SER A 70 -37.72 -23.70 -12.41
N ASN A 71 -38.16 -24.64 -13.26
CA ASN A 71 -37.28 -25.43 -14.11
C ASN A 71 -38.00 -25.91 -15.37
N LYS A 72 -37.22 -26.46 -16.31
CA LYS A 72 -37.73 -26.97 -17.57
C LYS A 72 -38.61 -28.21 -17.39
N GLU A 73 -38.34 -29.05 -16.41
CA GLU A 73 -39.09 -30.30 -16.18
C GLU A 73 -40.55 -30.02 -15.83
N ASN A 74 -40.82 -29.00 -15.02
CA ASN A 74 -42.18 -28.56 -14.70
C ASN A 74 -42.71 -27.46 -15.65
N GLY A 75 -41.97 -27.12 -16.71
CA GLY A 75 -42.36 -26.16 -17.73
C GLY A 75 -42.43 -24.71 -17.27
N TYR A 76 -41.69 -24.33 -16.23
CA TYR A 76 -41.72 -22.98 -15.64
C TYR A 76 -43.13 -22.54 -15.21
N ARG A 77 -43.93 -23.50 -14.75
CA ARG A 77 -45.34 -23.29 -14.38
C ARG A 77 -45.52 -22.20 -13.32
N ASP A 78 -46.72 -21.64 -13.24
CA ASP A 78 -47.12 -20.78 -12.14
C ASP A 78 -47.22 -21.58 -10.83
N ILE A 79 -46.86 -20.92 -9.73
CA ILE A 79 -47.17 -21.31 -8.34
C ILE A 79 -48.39 -20.54 -7.84
N ILE A 80 -49.03 -21.02 -6.78
CA ILE A 80 -50.22 -20.36 -6.22
C ILE A 80 -49.80 -19.36 -5.15
N ALA A 81 -50.08 -18.08 -5.37
CA ALA A 81 -49.93 -17.03 -4.38
C ALA A 81 -51.26 -16.78 -3.66
N VAL A 82 -51.27 -16.93 -2.33
CA VAL A 82 -52.46 -16.69 -1.49
C VAL A 82 -52.22 -15.45 -0.62
N PRO A 83 -53.07 -14.41 -0.72
CA PRO A 83 -52.99 -13.24 0.17
C PRO A 83 -53.21 -13.61 1.64
N ASP A 84 -52.36 -13.05 2.50
CA ASP A 84 -52.47 -13.16 3.95
C ASP A 84 -53.22 -11.94 4.50
N LEU A 85 -54.51 -12.10 4.81
CA LEU A 85 -55.37 -10.98 5.21
C LEU A 85 -54.92 -10.32 6.52
N ALA A 86 -54.24 -11.06 7.40
CA ALA A 86 -53.66 -10.52 8.63
C ALA A 86 -52.50 -9.55 8.38
N SER A 87 -51.90 -9.59 7.18
CA SER A 87 -50.79 -8.72 6.78
C SER A 87 -51.22 -7.35 6.25
N PHE A 88 -52.51 -7.02 6.31
CA PHE A 88 -53.06 -5.77 5.77
C PHE A 88 -52.38 -4.51 6.31
N ARG A 89 -51.89 -3.70 5.38
CA ARG A 89 -51.30 -2.37 5.60
C ARG A 89 -51.76 -1.41 4.50
N ARG A 90 -51.57 -0.11 4.70
CA ARG A 90 -51.70 0.91 3.64
C ARG A 90 -50.35 1.56 3.43
N ILE A 91 -49.87 1.67 2.19
CA ILE A 91 -48.55 2.23 1.88
C ILE A 91 -48.63 3.76 1.91
N PRO A 92 -48.12 4.45 2.95
CA PRO A 92 -48.36 5.89 3.13
C PRO A 92 -47.72 6.75 2.05
N TRP A 93 -46.62 6.29 1.45
CA TRP A 93 -45.91 7.00 0.38
C TRP A 93 -46.43 6.72 -1.03
N GLU A 94 -47.44 5.86 -1.18
CA GLU A 94 -48.08 5.53 -2.47
C GLU A 94 -49.60 5.73 -2.40
N ASN A 95 -50.03 6.95 -2.06
CA ASN A 95 -51.46 7.33 -2.01
C ASN A 95 -52.31 6.39 -1.14
N ASN A 96 -51.74 5.86 -0.05
CA ASN A 96 -52.40 4.93 0.88
C ASN A 96 -52.96 3.65 0.23
N VAL A 97 -52.32 3.17 -0.86
CA VAL A 97 -52.75 1.94 -1.53
C VAL A 97 -52.78 0.75 -0.54
N PRO A 98 -53.87 -0.05 -0.52
CA PRO A 98 -53.94 -1.30 0.24
C PRO A 98 -52.82 -2.26 -0.13
N PHE A 99 -52.20 -2.88 0.87
CA PHE A 99 -51.10 -3.81 0.71
C PHE A 99 -51.31 -5.09 1.52
N PHE A 100 -51.04 -6.22 0.88
CA PHE A 100 -51.00 -7.54 1.53
C PHE A 100 -49.76 -8.32 1.09
N LEU A 101 -49.20 -9.06 2.03
CA LEU A 101 -48.20 -10.09 1.74
C LEU A 101 -48.90 -11.36 1.25
N VAL A 102 -48.21 -12.13 0.41
CA VAL A 102 -48.68 -13.43 -0.07
C VAL A 102 -47.75 -14.56 0.38
N SER A 103 -48.32 -15.75 0.54
CA SER A 103 -47.58 -17.00 0.71
C SER A 103 -47.69 -17.83 -0.57
N PHE A 104 -46.65 -18.59 -0.88
CA PHE A 104 -46.56 -19.37 -2.12
C PHE A 104 -46.75 -20.87 -1.87
N PHE A 105 -47.57 -21.50 -2.71
CA PHE A 105 -47.94 -22.91 -2.63
C PHE A 105 -47.76 -23.61 -3.98
N ASP A 106 -47.45 -24.90 -3.92
CA ASP A 106 -47.41 -25.76 -5.10
C ASP A 106 -48.83 -25.94 -5.69
N PRO A 107 -49.01 -25.82 -7.01
CA PRO A 107 -50.33 -25.81 -7.63
C PRO A 107 -51.06 -27.17 -7.61
N ASP A 108 -50.33 -28.29 -7.49
CA ASP A 108 -50.96 -29.62 -7.51
C ASP A 108 -51.29 -30.09 -6.08
N THR A 109 -50.37 -29.83 -5.15
CA THR A 109 -50.45 -30.36 -3.78
C THR A 109 -50.99 -29.35 -2.77
N MET A 110 -51.00 -28.06 -3.12
CA MET A 110 -51.24 -26.94 -2.19
C MET A 110 -50.30 -26.94 -0.97
N ALA A 111 -49.19 -27.67 -1.04
CA ALA A 111 -48.16 -27.64 -0.01
C ALA A 111 -47.36 -26.32 -0.11
N PRO A 112 -46.86 -25.77 1.02
CA PRO A 112 -46.00 -24.59 0.98
C PRO A 112 -44.78 -24.83 0.09
N VAL A 113 -44.45 -23.86 -0.77
CA VAL A 113 -43.23 -23.93 -1.57
C VAL A 113 -42.02 -23.95 -0.63
N PRO A 114 -41.10 -24.93 -0.69
CA PRO A 114 -40.00 -25.04 0.27
C PRO A 114 -39.11 -23.81 0.34
N ALA A 115 -38.91 -23.14 -0.80
CA ALA A 115 -38.11 -21.92 -0.93
C ALA A 115 -38.87 -20.63 -0.55
N CYS A 116 -40.13 -20.73 -0.11
CA CYS A 116 -40.89 -19.56 0.33
C CYS A 116 -40.45 -19.18 1.75
N PRO A 117 -39.89 -17.98 1.99
CA PRO A 117 -39.42 -17.60 3.33
C PRO A 117 -40.53 -17.59 4.39
N ARG A 118 -41.70 -17.01 4.06
CA ARG A 118 -42.89 -17.06 4.94
C ARG A 118 -43.33 -18.48 5.21
N GLY A 119 -43.34 -19.34 4.19
CA GLY A 119 -43.78 -20.74 4.28
C GLY A 119 -42.85 -21.59 5.14
N LEU A 120 -41.53 -21.43 4.99
CA LEU A 120 -40.55 -22.12 5.82
C LEU A 120 -40.70 -21.74 7.28
N LEU A 121 -40.83 -20.43 7.58
CA LEU A 121 -41.02 -19.96 8.95
C LEU A 121 -42.33 -20.44 9.55
N LYS A 122 -43.44 -20.35 8.80
CA LYS A 122 -44.74 -20.86 9.23
C LYS A 122 -44.66 -22.33 9.59
N THR A 123 -43.97 -23.15 8.79
CA THR A 123 -43.81 -24.58 9.07
C THR A 123 -43.16 -24.86 10.42
N GLN A 124 -42.17 -24.05 10.83
CA GLN A 124 -41.53 -24.22 12.14
C GLN A 124 -42.41 -23.73 13.28
N LEU A 125 -43.16 -22.64 13.08
CA LEU A 125 -44.13 -22.15 14.05
C LEU A 125 -45.29 -23.12 14.25
N ASP A 126 -45.80 -23.73 13.18
CA ASP A 126 -46.87 -24.73 13.25
C ASP A 126 -46.42 -25.94 14.10
N LYS A 127 -45.17 -26.41 13.93
CA LYS A 127 -44.61 -27.48 14.77
C LYS A 127 -44.59 -27.09 16.26
N LEU A 128 -44.17 -25.87 16.56
CA LEU A 128 -44.14 -25.34 17.91
C LEU A 128 -45.56 -25.24 18.51
N ALA A 129 -46.52 -24.76 17.71
CA ALA A 129 -47.92 -24.63 18.11
C ALA A 129 -48.58 -25.97 18.45
N THR A 130 -48.17 -27.09 17.81
CA THR A 130 -48.65 -28.43 18.21
C THR A 130 -48.31 -28.83 19.64
N LYS A 131 -47.42 -28.09 20.30
CA LYS A 131 -47.01 -28.28 21.70
C LYS A 131 -47.61 -27.26 22.66
N GLY A 132 -48.50 -26.38 22.19
CA GLY A 132 -49.08 -25.29 22.99
C GLY A 132 -48.09 -24.15 23.26
N TYR A 133 -47.10 -23.98 22.38
CA TYR A 133 -46.06 -22.96 22.51
C TYR A 133 -46.08 -21.98 21.33
N GLY A 134 -45.78 -20.72 21.63
CA GLY A 134 -45.53 -19.64 20.68
C GLY A 134 -44.12 -19.10 20.79
N ALA A 135 -43.79 -18.14 19.94
CA ALA A 135 -42.50 -17.46 19.96
C ALA A 135 -42.66 -15.95 19.76
N MET A 136 -41.83 -15.20 20.46
CA MET A 136 -41.66 -13.75 20.29
C MET A 136 -40.28 -13.48 19.72
N ALA A 137 -40.16 -12.41 18.94
CA ALA A 137 -38.89 -11.99 18.37
C ALA A 137 -38.74 -10.46 18.35
N GLY A 138 -37.49 -10.01 18.26
CA GLY A 138 -37.11 -8.62 17.98
C GLY A 138 -36.02 -8.61 16.91
N ALA A 139 -35.88 -7.48 16.21
CA ALA A 139 -34.86 -7.30 15.18
C ALA A 139 -34.19 -5.93 15.33
N GLU A 140 -32.87 -5.91 15.33
CA GLU A 140 -32.06 -4.70 15.34
C GLU A 140 -31.23 -4.66 14.05
N TYR A 141 -31.29 -3.53 13.33
CA TYR A 141 -30.55 -3.34 12.09
C TYR A 141 -29.66 -2.12 12.15
N GLU A 142 -28.37 -2.33 11.94
CA GLU A 142 -27.41 -1.28 11.58
C GLU A 142 -27.33 -1.16 10.06
N PHE A 143 -27.30 0.05 9.53
CA PHE A 143 -27.18 0.26 8.09
C PHE A 143 -26.53 1.60 7.74
N PHE A 144 -25.69 1.57 6.71
CA PHE A 144 -25.04 2.76 6.17
C PHE A 144 -26.03 3.55 5.32
N GLN A 145 -25.96 4.87 5.44
CA GLN A 145 -26.70 5.82 4.61
C GLN A 145 -25.70 6.57 3.74
N PHE A 146 -25.90 6.56 2.43
CA PHE A 146 -25.10 7.34 1.47
C PHE A 146 -25.93 8.48 0.89
N LYS A 147 -25.27 9.59 0.55
CA LYS A 147 -25.93 10.63 -0.26
C LYS A 147 -26.01 10.12 -1.69
N THR A 148 -27.17 10.25 -2.32
CA THR A 148 -27.28 10.05 -3.76
C THR A 148 -26.50 11.17 -4.45
N PRO A 149 -25.49 10.86 -5.30
CA PRO A 149 -24.64 11.89 -5.91
C PRO A 149 -25.45 12.89 -6.75
N PRO A 150 -25.15 14.21 -6.68
CA PRO A 150 -25.83 15.21 -7.49
C PRO A 150 -25.44 15.09 -8.97
N SER A 151 -26.43 15.11 -9.87
CA SER A 151 -26.23 15.15 -11.32
C SER A 151 -27.30 16.02 -12.01
N ASP A 152 -26.98 16.56 -13.18
CA ASP A 152 -27.89 17.33 -14.06
C ASP A 152 -28.91 16.40 -14.76
N GLY A 153 -29.67 15.62 -13.99
CA GLY A 153 -30.68 14.68 -14.45
C GLY A 153 -30.97 13.58 -13.42
N PRO A 154 -32.06 12.80 -13.56
CA PRO A 154 -32.37 11.71 -12.64
C PRO A 154 -31.42 10.52 -12.90
N GLN A 155 -30.36 10.39 -12.11
CA GLN A 155 -29.58 9.15 -12.03
C GLN A 155 -29.50 8.61 -10.60
N SER A 156 -29.65 7.30 -10.49
CA SER A 156 -29.66 6.54 -9.24
C SER A 156 -28.23 6.20 -8.80
N THR A 157 -28.06 5.82 -7.52
CA THR A 157 -26.77 5.31 -7.00
C THR A 157 -26.23 4.14 -7.82
N ALA A 158 -27.09 3.31 -8.41
CA ALA A 158 -26.67 2.23 -9.31
C ALA A 158 -25.98 2.76 -10.57
N ALA A 159 -26.53 3.82 -11.20
CA ALA A 159 -25.92 4.45 -12.36
C ALA A 159 -24.56 5.10 -12.01
N TYR A 160 -24.47 5.77 -10.85
CA TYR A 160 -23.21 6.33 -10.38
C TYR A 160 -22.11 5.27 -10.22
N LEU A 161 -22.45 4.11 -9.65
CA LEU A 161 -21.53 2.99 -9.42
C LEU A 161 -21.06 2.28 -10.70
N GLN A 162 -21.74 2.47 -11.84
CA GLN A 162 -21.25 1.96 -13.12
C GLN A 162 -20.02 2.72 -13.62
N GLN A 163 -19.89 3.99 -13.23
CA GLN A 163 -18.85 4.90 -13.72
C GLN A 163 -17.84 5.29 -12.65
N ASN A 164 -18.17 5.03 -11.39
CA ASN A 164 -17.35 5.42 -10.25
C ASN A 164 -17.16 4.24 -9.32
N PRO A 165 -15.96 4.08 -8.73
CA PRO A 165 -15.70 2.93 -7.88
C PRO A 165 -16.48 3.06 -6.55
N PRO A 166 -16.92 1.97 -5.92
CA PRO A 166 -17.83 2.03 -4.76
C PRO A 166 -17.36 2.87 -3.57
N HIS A 167 -16.05 3.02 -3.37
CA HIS A 167 -15.47 3.83 -2.30
C HIS A 167 -15.67 5.36 -2.49
N SER A 168 -16.03 5.79 -3.71
CA SER A 168 -16.34 7.19 -4.01
C SER A 168 -17.73 7.62 -3.51
N LEU A 169 -18.60 6.68 -3.11
CA LEU A 169 -19.92 7.03 -2.59
C LEU A 169 -19.83 7.83 -1.28
N PRO A 170 -20.36 9.08 -1.26
CA PRO A 170 -20.30 9.95 -0.10
C PRO A 170 -21.23 9.44 1.00
N SER A 171 -20.72 9.38 2.23
CA SER A 171 -21.52 8.99 3.39
C SER A 171 -22.51 10.12 3.75
N LEU A 172 -23.65 9.80 4.37
CA LEU A 172 -24.64 10.81 4.78
C LEU A 172 -24.05 11.79 5.81
N THR A 173 -23.20 11.28 6.72
CA THR A 173 -22.40 12.05 7.68
C THR A 173 -20.99 11.46 7.80
N GLU A 174 -19.99 12.22 8.23
CA GLU A 174 -18.56 11.83 8.18
C GLU A 174 -17.95 11.45 9.53
N GLY A 175 -17.07 10.46 9.62
CA GLY A 175 -16.39 10.06 10.86
C GLY A 175 -17.20 9.15 11.81
N MET A 176 -16.55 8.66 12.87
CA MET A 176 -17.07 7.68 13.83
C MET A 176 -17.83 8.36 14.98
N PHE A 177 -19.15 8.50 14.87
CA PHE A 177 -19.95 9.22 15.90
C PHE A 177 -21.31 8.55 16.18
N GLY A 178 -21.27 7.40 16.86
CA GLY A 178 -22.45 6.69 17.37
C GLY A 178 -23.12 7.43 18.53
N TYR A 179 -24.39 7.13 18.80
CA TYR A 179 -25.24 7.74 19.84
C TYR A 179 -25.28 9.28 19.81
N SER A 180 -25.08 9.87 18.63
CA SER A 180 -25.05 11.32 18.48
C SER A 180 -26.45 11.89 18.35
N LEU A 181 -26.80 12.84 19.23
CA LEU A 181 -28.05 13.61 19.11
C LEU A 181 -27.97 14.70 18.05
N THR A 182 -26.77 15.14 17.67
CA THR A 182 -26.59 16.25 16.71
C THR A 182 -26.49 15.78 15.27
N ARG A 183 -26.06 14.54 15.02
CA ARG A 183 -25.94 13.96 13.68
C ARG A 183 -27.29 13.86 12.94
N PRO A 184 -28.38 13.40 13.57
CA PRO A 184 -29.69 13.39 12.93
C PRO A 184 -30.15 14.78 12.51
N VAL A 185 -29.78 15.84 13.23
CA VAL A 185 -30.20 17.22 12.94
C VAL A 185 -29.77 17.67 11.54
N HIS A 186 -28.63 17.18 11.03
CA HIS A 186 -28.16 17.51 9.68
C HIS A 186 -29.09 16.98 8.56
N ASN A 187 -29.89 15.94 8.84
CA ASN A 187 -30.82 15.32 7.90
C ASN A 187 -32.14 15.00 8.62
N GLN A 188 -32.63 15.98 9.39
CA GLN A 188 -33.71 15.79 10.36
C GLN A 188 -34.98 15.26 9.71
N ASP A 189 -35.37 15.82 8.56
CA ASP A 189 -36.60 15.45 7.87
C ASP A 189 -36.58 13.98 7.48
N TYR A 190 -35.51 13.50 6.85
CA TYR A 190 -35.35 12.08 6.51
C TYR A 190 -35.39 11.19 7.76
N TYR A 191 -34.67 11.58 8.82
CA TYR A 191 -34.56 10.78 10.04
C TYR A 191 -35.92 10.57 10.73
N TYR A 192 -36.74 11.61 10.86
CA TYR A 192 -38.06 11.51 11.47
C TYR A 192 -39.13 10.99 10.49
N ASP A 193 -39.01 11.24 9.19
CA ASP A 193 -39.93 10.70 8.19
C ASP A 193 -39.85 9.17 8.12
N VAL A 194 -38.65 8.58 8.23
CA VAL A 194 -38.49 7.13 8.39
C VAL A 194 -39.21 6.62 9.65
N PHE A 195 -38.98 7.27 10.79
CA PHE A 195 -39.59 6.87 12.07
C PHE A 195 -41.12 6.90 12.01
N ASN A 196 -41.69 8.03 11.56
CA ASN A 196 -43.15 8.22 11.47
C ASN A 196 -43.78 7.31 10.40
N THR A 197 -43.11 7.12 9.26
CA THR A 197 -43.60 6.25 8.20
C THR A 197 -43.59 4.78 8.63
N CYS A 198 -42.59 4.35 9.39
CA CYS A 198 -42.55 3.00 9.97
C CYS A 198 -43.76 2.76 10.87
N GLN A 199 -44.11 3.71 11.73
CA GLN A 199 -45.33 3.64 12.55
C GLN A 199 -46.60 3.54 11.69
N ALA A 200 -46.74 4.43 10.70
CA ALA A 200 -47.91 4.43 9.81
C ALA A 200 -48.04 3.12 8.99
N PHE A 201 -46.92 2.46 8.66
CA PHE A 201 -46.89 1.19 7.93
C PHE A 201 -46.84 -0.05 8.84
N LYS A 202 -47.00 0.11 10.16
CA LYS A 202 -46.97 -0.97 11.17
C LYS A 202 -45.65 -1.74 11.23
N CYS A 203 -44.53 -1.02 11.14
CA CYS A 203 -43.15 -1.48 11.29
C CYS A 203 -42.47 -0.71 12.43
N ASP A 204 -43.14 -0.61 13.57
CA ASP A 204 -42.78 0.28 14.68
C ASP A 204 -41.32 0.11 15.14
N ILE A 205 -40.68 1.25 15.41
CA ILE A 205 -39.28 1.34 15.86
C ILE A 205 -39.30 1.68 17.36
N GLU A 206 -38.70 0.83 18.17
CA GLU A 206 -38.53 1.01 19.62
C GLU A 206 -37.30 1.87 19.93
N GLY A 207 -36.19 1.64 19.23
CA GLY A 207 -34.95 2.39 19.37
C GLY A 207 -34.45 2.90 18.02
N TRP A 208 -34.08 4.18 17.95
CA TRP A 208 -33.62 4.83 16.72
C TRP A 208 -32.48 5.77 17.05
N HIS A 209 -31.28 5.53 16.53
CA HIS A 209 -30.10 6.38 16.81
C HIS A 209 -29.04 6.28 15.71
N THR A 210 -27.99 7.10 15.81
CA THR A 210 -26.79 6.92 15.00
C THR A 210 -25.90 5.85 15.62
N GLU A 211 -25.17 5.11 14.78
CA GLU A 211 -24.25 4.06 15.22
C GLU A 211 -22.83 4.33 14.71
N SER A 212 -21.88 3.52 15.15
CA SER A 212 -20.45 3.62 14.92
C SER A 212 -20.10 3.49 13.44
N GLY A 213 -20.11 4.63 12.75
CA GLY A 213 -19.63 4.74 11.38
C GLY A 213 -20.12 6.02 10.70
N PRO A 214 -19.48 6.41 9.58
CA PRO A 214 -19.95 7.56 8.81
C PRO A 214 -21.31 7.25 8.19
N GLY A 215 -22.34 7.98 8.61
CA GLY A 215 -23.70 7.84 8.09
C GLY A 215 -24.42 6.58 8.53
N VAL A 216 -24.02 5.91 9.62
CA VAL A 216 -24.68 4.68 10.07
C VAL A 216 -25.81 5.00 11.04
N TYR A 217 -26.98 4.40 10.82
CA TYR A 217 -28.10 4.39 11.75
C TYR A 217 -28.37 2.98 12.26
N GLU A 218 -28.94 2.89 13.45
CA GLU A 218 -29.44 1.65 14.05
C GLU A 218 -30.91 1.80 14.39
N ALA A 219 -31.71 0.81 13.98
CA ALA A 219 -33.12 0.65 14.36
C ALA A 219 -33.30 -0.64 15.14
N ALA A 220 -33.78 -0.54 16.38
CA ALA A 220 -34.38 -1.64 17.11
C ALA A 220 -35.89 -1.61 16.87
N LEU A 221 -36.44 -2.64 16.22
CA LEU A 221 -37.87 -2.76 15.97
C LEU A 221 -38.61 -3.24 17.23
N GLU A 222 -39.82 -2.72 17.45
CA GLU A 222 -40.65 -3.10 18.58
C GLU A 222 -40.97 -4.61 18.53
N PHE A 223 -40.51 -5.33 19.56
CA PHE A 223 -40.65 -6.79 19.64
C PHE A 223 -42.11 -7.25 19.51
N GLY A 224 -42.33 -8.46 19.01
CA GLY A 224 -43.68 -8.98 18.78
C GLY A 224 -43.69 -10.47 18.52
N GLU A 225 -44.86 -10.98 18.14
CA GLU A 225 -44.99 -12.37 17.69
C GLU A 225 -44.04 -12.63 16.50
N LEU A 226 -43.38 -13.79 16.50
CA LEU A 226 -42.23 -14.07 15.66
C LEU A 226 -42.52 -13.95 14.16
N ARG A 227 -43.68 -14.41 13.66
CA ARG A 227 -44.06 -14.24 12.25
C ARG A 227 -44.27 -12.78 11.93
N GLN A 228 -45.02 -12.03 12.74
CA GLN A 228 -45.20 -10.60 12.52
C GLN A 228 -43.88 -9.82 12.57
N MET A 229 -42.96 -10.21 13.43
CA MET A 229 -41.62 -9.62 13.49
C MET A 229 -40.83 -9.87 12.20
N ALA A 230 -40.89 -11.08 11.63
CA ALA A 230 -40.26 -11.36 10.34
C ALA A 230 -40.82 -10.47 9.22
N ASP A 231 -42.14 -10.22 9.22
CA ASP A 231 -42.80 -9.27 8.32
C ASP A 231 -42.26 -7.86 8.52
N ARG A 232 -42.27 -7.37 9.76
CA ARG A 232 -41.82 -6.03 10.13
C ARG A 232 -40.36 -5.82 9.74
N ALA A 233 -39.48 -6.77 10.02
CA ALA A 233 -38.07 -6.70 9.69
C ALA A 233 -37.81 -6.62 8.18
N SER A 234 -38.56 -7.38 7.37
CA SER A 234 -38.47 -7.32 5.90
C SER A 234 -39.05 -6.01 5.35
N LEU A 235 -40.21 -5.59 5.85
CA LEU A 235 -40.91 -4.38 5.41
C LEU A 235 -40.21 -3.09 5.87
N PHE A 236 -39.51 -3.11 7.00
CA PHE A 236 -38.69 -1.99 7.46
C PHE A 236 -37.66 -1.58 6.40
N LYS A 237 -36.95 -2.55 5.83
CA LYS A 237 -36.00 -2.28 4.72
C LYS A 237 -36.70 -1.63 3.52
N TYR A 238 -37.95 -2.01 3.23
CA TYR A 238 -38.75 -1.43 2.16
C TYR A 238 -39.20 0.01 2.47
N VAL A 239 -39.64 0.28 3.70
CA VAL A 239 -39.99 1.63 4.18
C VAL A 239 -38.78 2.56 4.06
N VAL A 240 -37.65 2.17 4.65
CA VAL A 240 -36.42 2.98 4.67
C VAL A 240 -35.98 3.32 3.25
N LYS A 241 -35.92 2.33 2.35
CA LYS A 241 -35.55 2.54 0.94
C LYS A 241 -36.53 3.46 0.22
N SER A 242 -37.83 3.32 0.48
CA SER A 242 -38.87 4.09 -0.18
C SER A 242 -38.93 5.55 0.28
N VAL A 243 -38.73 5.79 1.57
CA VAL A 243 -38.62 7.15 2.14
C VAL A 243 -37.34 7.83 1.63
N ALA A 244 -36.20 7.14 1.66
CA ALA A 244 -34.91 7.71 1.30
C ALA A 244 -34.84 8.27 -0.13
N ILE A 245 -35.57 7.69 -1.09
CA ILE A 245 -35.67 8.19 -2.47
C ILE A 245 -36.14 9.66 -2.49
N LYS A 246 -37.09 10.03 -1.64
CA LYS A 246 -37.62 11.41 -1.57
C LYS A 246 -36.59 12.41 -1.04
N HIS A 247 -35.59 11.93 -0.31
CA HIS A 247 -34.59 12.74 0.36
C HIS A 247 -33.23 12.69 -0.34
N GLY A 248 -33.11 12.03 -1.50
CA GLY A 248 -31.84 11.89 -2.21
C GLY A 248 -30.79 11.08 -1.42
N ILE A 249 -31.26 10.04 -0.71
CA ILE A 249 -30.43 9.20 0.15
C ILE A 249 -30.52 7.75 -0.32
N THR A 250 -29.41 7.01 -0.21
CA THR A 250 -29.33 5.58 -0.51
C THR A 250 -28.98 4.77 0.74
N PRO A 251 -29.97 4.09 1.33
CA PRO A 251 -29.75 3.15 2.43
C PRO A 251 -29.08 1.88 1.93
N CYS A 252 -28.09 1.40 2.68
CA CYS A 252 -27.29 0.24 2.36
C CYS A 252 -27.25 -0.74 3.54
N PHE A 253 -27.97 -1.84 3.39
CA PHE A 253 -28.05 -2.95 4.35
C PHE A 253 -27.00 -4.05 4.08
N MET A 254 -26.09 -3.84 3.12
CA MET A 254 -24.99 -4.77 2.84
C MET A 254 -24.15 -4.99 4.11
N ALA A 255 -23.77 -6.21 4.46
CA ALA A 255 -23.10 -6.51 5.73
C ALA A 255 -21.77 -5.75 5.95
N LYS A 256 -21.02 -5.46 4.88
CA LYS A 256 -19.75 -4.73 4.91
C LYS A 256 -19.67 -3.77 3.71
N PRO A 257 -20.26 -2.57 3.81
CA PRO A 257 -20.28 -1.62 2.69
C PRO A 257 -18.92 -0.98 2.39
N LYS A 258 -18.10 -0.73 3.42
CA LYS A 258 -16.78 -0.08 3.29
C LYS A 258 -15.68 -0.89 3.99
N GLN A 259 -14.54 -1.06 3.33
CA GLN A 259 -13.35 -1.67 3.91
C GLN A 259 -12.81 -0.79 5.04
N GLY A 260 -12.35 -1.41 6.13
CA GLY A 260 -11.74 -0.70 7.27
C GLY A 260 -12.74 -0.03 8.24
N LEU A 261 -14.04 -0.03 7.96
CA LEU A 261 -15.10 0.48 8.85
C LEU A 261 -15.93 -0.66 9.45
N PRO A 262 -16.68 -0.46 10.56
CA PRO A 262 -17.61 -1.47 11.07
C PRO A 262 -18.61 -1.96 10.00
N GLY A 263 -19.07 -3.20 10.15
CA GLY A 263 -20.08 -3.79 9.26
C GLY A 263 -21.48 -3.65 9.84
N ASN A 264 -22.50 -3.74 9.00
CA ASN A 264 -23.90 -3.67 9.36
C ASN A 264 -24.38 -4.98 10.01
N SER A 265 -24.75 -4.91 11.29
CA SER A 265 -25.36 -6.01 12.03
C SER A 265 -26.87 -6.14 11.77
N GLY A 266 -27.38 -7.36 11.91
CA GLY A 266 -28.80 -7.68 11.90
C GLY A 266 -29.15 -8.58 13.09
N HIS A 267 -29.07 -8.07 14.31
CA HIS A 267 -29.30 -8.89 15.51
C HIS A 267 -30.76 -9.35 15.58
N MET A 268 -30.94 -10.64 15.88
CA MET A 268 -32.27 -11.23 16.01
C MET A 268 -32.46 -11.76 17.41
N HIS A 269 -33.54 -11.33 18.06
CA HIS A 269 -33.90 -11.79 19.40
C HIS A 269 -34.99 -12.84 19.31
N ILE A 270 -34.95 -13.82 20.21
CA ILE A 270 -36.00 -14.83 20.31
C ILE A 270 -36.30 -15.20 21.77
N SER A 271 -37.58 -15.40 22.07
CA SER A 271 -38.07 -16.04 23.28
C SER A 271 -39.24 -16.96 22.97
N LEU A 272 -39.41 -18.02 23.77
CA LEU A 272 -40.56 -18.93 23.67
C LEU A 272 -41.59 -18.56 24.72
N VAL A 273 -42.87 -18.71 24.39
CA VAL A 273 -44.00 -18.41 25.28
C VAL A 273 -45.02 -19.53 25.28
N ASP A 274 -45.78 -19.67 26.35
CA ASP A 274 -46.99 -20.50 26.36
C ASP A 274 -48.19 -19.75 25.76
N ASP A 275 -49.35 -20.40 25.69
CA ASP A 275 -50.60 -19.82 25.21
C ASP A 275 -51.07 -18.59 26.04
N ASN A 276 -50.55 -18.41 27.26
CA ASN A 276 -50.83 -17.25 28.11
C ASN A 276 -49.83 -16.10 27.92
N GLY A 277 -48.81 -16.28 27.06
CA GLY A 277 -47.72 -15.31 26.87
C GLY A 277 -46.64 -15.36 27.94
N THR A 278 -46.62 -16.37 28.81
CA THR A 278 -45.58 -16.57 29.83
C THR A 278 -44.27 -16.99 29.19
N ASN A 279 -43.18 -16.32 29.52
CA ASN A 279 -41.85 -16.63 28.97
C ASN A 279 -41.33 -18.00 29.47
N LEU A 280 -41.17 -18.94 28.54
CA LEU A 280 -40.77 -20.33 28.81
C LEU A 280 -39.25 -20.52 28.97
N LEU A 281 -38.45 -19.51 28.66
CA LEU A 281 -37.00 -19.59 28.83
C LEU A 281 -36.58 -19.34 30.29
N TYR A 282 -37.44 -18.76 31.11
CA TYR A 282 -37.19 -18.51 32.52
C TYR A 282 -37.74 -19.64 33.42
N ARG A 283 -37.07 -19.94 34.54
CA ARG A 283 -37.40 -21.09 35.41
C ARG A 283 -38.11 -20.79 36.73
N GLY A 284 -38.44 -19.53 37.04
CA GLY A 284 -39.07 -19.14 38.31
C GLY A 284 -38.10 -19.13 39.51
N GLU A 285 -37.49 -20.26 39.82
CA GLU A 285 -36.54 -20.42 40.94
C GLU A 285 -35.12 -20.68 40.44
N THR A 286 -34.15 -19.90 40.93
CA THR A 286 -32.73 -20.06 40.57
C THR A 286 -32.27 -21.49 40.85
N ASP A 287 -31.66 -22.12 39.86
CA ASP A 287 -31.08 -23.46 40.00
C ASP A 287 -29.93 -23.43 41.03
N PRO A 288 -29.97 -24.25 42.09
CA PRO A 288 -28.88 -24.33 43.06
C PRO A 288 -27.64 -25.04 42.51
N ASN A 289 -27.76 -25.82 41.42
CA ASN A 289 -26.64 -26.56 40.82
C ASN A 289 -26.68 -26.51 39.28
N PRO A 290 -26.57 -25.32 38.67
CA PRO A 290 -26.60 -25.21 37.22
C PRO A 290 -25.29 -25.72 36.60
N PRO A 291 -25.33 -26.22 35.34
CA PRO A 291 -24.10 -26.64 34.65
C PRO A 291 -23.09 -25.49 34.49
N TYR A 292 -23.59 -24.25 34.40
CA TYR A 292 -22.79 -23.03 34.48
C TYR A 292 -23.57 -21.94 35.24
N PRO A 293 -22.91 -21.08 36.04
CA PRO A 293 -23.58 -19.99 36.77
C PRO A 293 -24.43 -19.07 35.86
N ASP A 294 -23.98 -18.84 34.63
CA ASP A 294 -24.64 -18.01 33.62
C ASP A 294 -26.07 -18.45 33.25
N VAL A 295 -26.40 -19.74 33.45
CA VAL A 295 -27.73 -20.32 33.15
C VAL A 295 -28.50 -20.72 34.40
N ALA A 296 -28.13 -20.17 35.56
CA ALA A 296 -28.80 -20.44 36.83
C ALA A 296 -30.30 -20.08 36.80
N ASN A 297 -30.69 -19.05 36.05
CA ASN A 297 -32.09 -18.61 35.91
C ASN A 297 -32.76 -19.05 34.61
N LEU A 298 -32.07 -19.82 33.76
CA LEU A 298 -32.60 -20.35 32.51
C LEU A 298 -33.30 -21.69 32.76
N SER A 299 -34.49 -21.89 32.19
CA SER A 299 -35.22 -23.16 32.24
C SER A 299 -34.47 -24.26 31.51
N ASP A 300 -34.77 -25.52 31.85
CA ASP A 300 -34.16 -26.67 31.16
C ASP A 300 -34.52 -26.68 29.67
N LEU A 301 -35.74 -26.26 29.35
CA LEU A 301 -36.16 -25.98 27.97
C LEU A 301 -35.26 -24.92 27.33
N GLY A 302 -35.02 -23.79 28.00
CA GLY A 302 -34.14 -22.74 27.49
C GLY A 302 -32.69 -23.18 27.33
N ARG A 303 -32.17 -24.02 28.23
CA ARG A 303 -30.81 -24.58 28.14
C ARG A 303 -30.65 -25.47 26.92
N HIS A 304 -31.60 -26.38 26.69
CA HIS A 304 -31.60 -27.25 25.52
C HIS A 304 -31.83 -26.45 24.22
N PHE A 305 -32.66 -25.42 24.27
CA PHE A 305 -32.87 -24.52 23.14
C PHE A 305 -31.58 -23.78 22.75
N LEU A 306 -30.86 -23.21 23.72
CA LEU A 306 -29.56 -22.59 23.49
C LEU A 306 -28.55 -23.61 22.93
N ALA A 307 -28.48 -24.81 23.51
CA ALA A 307 -27.59 -25.87 23.04
C ALA A 307 -27.86 -26.25 21.56
N GLY A 308 -29.13 -26.32 21.17
CA GLY A 308 -29.54 -26.57 19.78
C GLY A 308 -29.07 -25.49 18.81
N ILE A 309 -29.20 -24.22 19.20
CA ILE A 309 -28.67 -23.10 18.39
C ILE A 309 -27.16 -23.22 18.26
N LEU A 310 -26.43 -23.45 19.35
CA LEU A 310 -24.97 -23.53 19.33
C LEU A 310 -24.46 -24.69 18.46
N GLU A 311 -25.07 -25.87 18.58
CA GLU A 311 -24.66 -27.04 17.79
C GLU A 311 -24.94 -26.85 16.29
N GLY A 312 -26.11 -26.30 15.94
CA GLY A 312 -26.53 -26.19 14.54
C GLY A 312 -26.10 -24.92 13.82
N LEU A 313 -25.68 -23.86 14.54
CA LEU A 313 -25.30 -22.57 13.95
C LEU A 313 -24.29 -22.68 12.79
N PRO A 314 -23.21 -23.49 12.89
CA PRO A 314 -22.29 -23.71 11.78
C PRO A 314 -22.92 -24.30 10.52
N ASP A 315 -23.98 -25.10 10.66
CA ASP A 315 -24.68 -25.77 9.55
C ASP A 315 -25.69 -24.87 8.84
N VAL A 316 -26.07 -23.74 9.42
CA VAL A 316 -27.04 -22.79 8.85
C VAL A 316 -26.44 -21.44 8.49
N MET A 317 -25.10 -21.34 8.49
CA MET A 317 -24.37 -20.12 8.14
C MET A 317 -24.87 -19.40 6.88
N PRO A 318 -25.23 -20.09 5.77
CA PRO A 318 -25.75 -19.42 4.59
C PRO A 318 -27.11 -18.70 4.78
N LEU A 319 -27.86 -19.01 5.83
CA LEU A 319 -29.12 -18.31 6.15
C LEU A 319 -28.90 -17.03 6.96
N VAL A 320 -27.83 -16.99 7.77
CA VAL A 320 -27.48 -15.85 8.64
C VAL A 320 -26.45 -14.92 8.00
N ALA A 321 -25.60 -15.44 7.12
CA ALA A 321 -24.60 -14.73 6.34
C ALA A 321 -24.73 -15.13 4.86
N PRO A 322 -25.74 -14.60 4.14
CA PRO A 322 -26.18 -15.18 2.87
C PRO A 322 -25.40 -14.73 1.62
N THR A 323 -24.50 -13.75 1.74
CA THR A 323 -23.74 -13.20 0.61
C THR A 323 -22.24 -13.37 0.81
N ILE A 324 -21.45 -13.23 -0.26
CA ILE A 324 -19.98 -13.20 -0.16
C ILE A 324 -19.53 -12.03 0.74
N ASN A 325 -20.26 -10.92 0.70
CA ASN A 325 -19.99 -9.74 1.50
C ASN A 325 -20.22 -9.97 3.01
N SER A 326 -21.17 -10.83 3.40
CA SER A 326 -21.48 -11.15 4.81
C SER A 326 -20.24 -11.64 5.57
N TYR A 327 -19.40 -12.47 4.95
CA TYR A 327 -18.21 -13.03 5.60
C TYR A 327 -17.09 -12.00 5.78
N LYS A 328 -17.10 -10.88 5.04
CA LYS A 328 -16.17 -9.75 5.23
C LYS A 328 -16.47 -8.95 6.52
N ARG A 329 -17.64 -9.15 7.13
CA ARG A 329 -17.98 -8.65 8.47
C ARG A 329 -17.43 -9.54 9.59
N LEU A 330 -17.28 -10.86 9.35
CA LEU A 330 -16.88 -11.86 10.35
C LEU A 330 -15.36 -11.92 10.56
N VAL A 331 -14.77 -10.77 10.91
CA VAL A 331 -13.34 -10.60 11.17
C VAL A 331 -13.08 -10.34 12.65
N GLU A 332 -11.94 -10.82 13.15
CA GLU A 332 -11.51 -10.59 14.53
C GLU A 332 -11.31 -9.08 14.79
N ASN A 333 -11.60 -8.62 16.02
CA ASN A 333 -11.44 -7.23 16.50
C ASN A 333 -12.49 -6.17 16.05
N PHE A 334 -13.63 -6.56 15.47
CA PHE A 334 -14.71 -5.63 15.05
C PHE A 334 -16.10 -5.95 15.63
N TRP A 335 -16.19 -6.45 16.87
CA TRP A 335 -17.44 -6.78 17.59
C TRP A 335 -18.36 -7.85 16.95
N ALA A 336 -18.05 -8.32 15.74
CA ALA A 336 -18.76 -9.41 15.08
C ALA A 336 -18.28 -10.78 15.60
N PRO A 337 -19.20 -11.70 15.93
CA PRO A 337 -18.83 -13.01 16.46
C PRO A 337 -18.23 -13.90 15.37
N VAL A 338 -17.10 -14.54 15.71
CA VAL A 338 -16.29 -15.33 14.78
C VAL A 338 -16.28 -16.83 15.10
N THR A 339 -16.80 -17.21 16.26
CA THR A 339 -16.88 -18.57 16.80
C THR A 339 -18.31 -18.87 17.28
N VAL A 340 -18.62 -20.15 17.46
CA VAL A 340 -19.80 -20.60 18.21
C VAL A 340 -19.57 -20.33 19.69
N SER A 341 -20.05 -19.20 20.17
CA SER A 341 -19.83 -18.71 21.53
C SER A 341 -21.11 -18.16 22.15
N TRP A 342 -21.21 -18.21 23.48
CA TRP A 342 -22.33 -17.64 24.23
C TRP A 342 -21.90 -17.10 25.58
N GLY A 343 -22.72 -16.25 26.20
CA GLY A 343 -22.49 -15.79 27.57
C GLY A 343 -23.61 -14.89 28.08
N LEU A 344 -23.74 -14.77 29.41
CA LEU A 344 -24.72 -13.89 30.04
C LEU A 344 -24.29 -12.42 29.86
N GLU A 345 -25.11 -11.63 29.17
CA GLU A 345 -24.81 -10.23 28.80
C GLU A 345 -23.52 -10.02 27.97
N HIS A 346 -23.01 -11.08 27.33
CA HIS A 346 -21.77 -11.01 26.56
C HIS A 346 -21.96 -10.39 25.18
N ARG A 347 -21.65 -9.09 25.03
CA ARG A 347 -21.84 -8.30 23.81
C ARG A 347 -20.94 -8.65 22.62
N ALA A 348 -20.00 -9.57 22.74
CA ALA A 348 -19.22 -10.02 21.58
C ALA A 348 -19.57 -11.45 21.13
N ALA A 349 -20.24 -12.23 21.99
CA ALA A 349 -20.49 -13.66 21.73
C ALA A 349 -21.49 -13.85 20.58
N SER A 350 -21.46 -15.02 19.93
CA SER A 350 -22.42 -15.31 18.85
C SER A 350 -23.87 -15.31 19.32
N ILE A 351 -24.10 -15.78 20.55
CA ILE A 351 -25.39 -15.76 21.23
C ILE A 351 -25.24 -15.06 22.58
N ARG A 352 -25.86 -13.90 22.75
CA ARG A 352 -25.94 -13.24 24.05
C ARG A 352 -27.20 -13.70 24.78
N LEU A 353 -27.02 -14.25 25.97
CA LEU A 353 -28.11 -14.57 26.88
C LEU A 353 -28.48 -13.32 27.67
N ILE A 354 -29.75 -12.94 27.63
CA ILE A 354 -30.33 -11.88 28.45
C ILE A 354 -31.34 -12.56 29.37
N ALA A 355 -31.06 -12.59 30.67
CA ALA A 355 -31.86 -13.30 31.68
C ALA A 355 -31.66 -12.66 33.07
N PRO A 356 -32.49 -12.95 34.08
CA PRO A 356 -32.20 -12.54 35.44
C PRO A 356 -30.78 -12.98 35.90
N PRO A 357 -30.08 -12.15 36.70
CA PRO A 357 -30.55 -10.92 37.33
C PRO A 357 -30.40 -9.65 36.47
N THR A 358 -29.92 -9.74 35.22
CA THR A 358 -29.62 -8.56 34.39
C THR A 358 -30.84 -7.99 33.67
N SER A 359 -31.94 -8.75 33.66
CA SER A 359 -33.23 -8.34 33.09
C SER A 359 -34.41 -8.88 33.91
N LYS A 360 -35.60 -8.34 33.67
CA LYS A 360 -36.85 -8.86 34.26
C LYS A 360 -37.16 -10.27 33.72
N PRO A 361 -37.77 -11.18 34.50
CA PRO A 361 -38.08 -12.55 34.06
C PRO A 361 -38.75 -12.68 32.69
N GLY A 362 -39.77 -11.86 32.43
CA GLY A 362 -40.49 -11.89 31.14
C GLY A 362 -39.67 -11.44 29.92
N ALA A 363 -38.52 -10.79 30.13
CA ALA A 363 -37.62 -10.33 29.07
C ALA A 363 -36.49 -11.32 28.74
N THR A 364 -36.54 -12.54 29.32
CA THR A 364 -35.54 -13.59 29.11
C THR A 364 -35.51 -14.01 27.64
N ARG A 365 -34.36 -13.85 26.97
CA ARG A 365 -34.24 -14.08 25.52
C ARG A 365 -32.81 -14.37 25.10
N PHE A 366 -32.68 -14.91 23.90
CA PHE A 366 -31.40 -15.02 23.20
C PHE A 366 -31.31 -13.94 22.14
N GLU A 367 -30.20 -13.22 22.10
CA GLU A 367 -29.82 -12.31 21.01
C GLU A 367 -28.79 -13.03 20.12
N VAL A 368 -29.18 -13.32 18.88
CA VAL A 368 -28.35 -13.97 17.86
C VAL A 368 -27.65 -12.89 17.05
N ARG A 369 -26.33 -12.80 17.19
CA ARG A 369 -25.52 -11.64 16.73
C ARG A 369 -24.75 -11.87 15.44
N VAL A 370 -24.72 -13.12 14.99
CA VAL A 370 -24.07 -13.54 13.73
C VAL A 370 -24.68 -12.86 12.50
N PRO A 371 -26.03 -12.75 12.37
CA PRO A 371 -26.60 -12.27 11.12
C PRO A 371 -26.20 -10.82 10.79
N GLY A 372 -26.02 -10.57 9.50
CA GLY A 372 -25.85 -9.23 8.95
C GLY A 372 -27.19 -8.59 8.60
N ALA A 373 -27.21 -7.27 8.40
CA ALA A 373 -28.41 -6.56 7.97
C ALA A 373 -28.90 -6.96 6.56
N ASP A 374 -28.07 -7.66 5.79
CA ASP A 374 -28.36 -8.24 4.48
C ASP A 374 -29.17 -9.53 4.56
N ALA A 375 -29.24 -10.17 5.73
CA ALA A 375 -29.94 -11.43 5.90
C ALA A 375 -31.47 -11.33 5.72
N ASN A 376 -32.06 -12.38 5.16
CA ASN A 376 -33.50 -12.55 5.06
C ASN A 376 -34.07 -12.93 6.46
N PRO A 377 -34.81 -12.03 7.14
CA PRO A 377 -35.20 -12.25 8.53
C PRO A 377 -36.06 -13.50 8.74
N TYR A 378 -36.86 -13.89 7.74
CA TYR A 378 -37.66 -15.11 7.82
C TYR A 378 -36.79 -16.36 7.94
N TYR A 379 -35.72 -16.46 7.14
CA TYR A 379 -34.82 -17.60 7.18
C TYR A 379 -33.98 -17.62 8.45
N VAL A 380 -33.53 -16.46 8.92
CA VAL A 380 -32.79 -16.36 10.19
C VAL A 380 -33.68 -16.84 11.34
N LEU A 381 -34.89 -16.29 11.48
CA LEU A 381 -35.79 -16.67 12.57
C LEU A 381 -36.27 -18.12 12.45
N ALA A 382 -36.49 -18.63 11.23
CA ALA A 382 -36.79 -20.03 11.01
C ALA A 382 -35.62 -20.95 11.43
N ALA A 383 -34.38 -20.57 11.15
CA ALA A 383 -33.20 -21.30 11.56
C ALA A 383 -33.01 -21.30 13.07
N VAL A 384 -33.08 -20.14 13.71
CA VAL A 384 -32.96 -20.03 15.17
C VAL A 384 -34.03 -20.86 15.87
N LEU A 385 -35.29 -20.77 15.42
CA LEU A 385 -36.37 -21.53 15.99
C LEU A 385 -36.20 -23.05 15.77
N ALA A 386 -35.88 -23.47 14.55
CA ALA A 386 -35.76 -24.89 14.22
C ALA A 386 -34.56 -25.56 14.91
N LEU A 387 -33.41 -24.87 14.97
CA LEU A 387 -32.23 -25.36 15.67
C LEU A 387 -32.45 -25.44 17.18
N GLY A 388 -33.02 -24.39 17.78
CA GLY A 388 -33.31 -24.40 19.19
C GLY A 388 -34.34 -25.47 19.56
N TRP A 389 -35.40 -25.60 18.77
CA TRP A 389 -36.42 -26.62 19.02
C TRP A 389 -35.86 -28.04 18.88
N ARG A 390 -35.02 -28.31 17.87
CA ARG A 390 -34.26 -29.57 17.78
C ARG A 390 -33.46 -29.85 19.05
N GLY A 391 -32.85 -28.83 19.64
CA GLY A 391 -32.12 -28.94 20.89
C GLY A 391 -32.99 -29.39 22.05
N VAL A 392 -34.21 -28.85 22.15
CA VAL A 392 -35.24 -29.27 23.12
C VAL A 392 -35.65 -30.72 22.90
N GLU A 393 -35.94 -31.11 21.65
CA GLU A 393 -36.36 -32.47 21.33
C GLU A 393 -35.29 -33.53 21.63
N LYS A 394 -34.02 -33.21 21.34
CA LYS A 394 -32.89 -34.11 21.56
C LYS A 394 -32.24 -33.98 22.93
N LYS A 395 -32.68 -33.02 23.76
CA LYS A 395 -32.10 -32.70 25.06
C LYS A 395 -30.58 -32.47 25.00
N LEU A 396 -30.14 -31.65 24.05
CA LEU A 396 -28.71 -31.45 23.78
C LEU A 396 -28.00 -30.78 24.96
N ALA A 397 -26.75 -31.18 25.17
CA ALA A 397 -25.84 -30.52 26.10
C ALA A 397 -25.09 -29.37 25.43
N PHE A 398 -24.56 -28.44 26.21
CA PHE A 398 -23.77 -27.33 25.67
C PHE A 398 -22.50 -27.84 24.97
N PRO A 399 -22.26 -27.45 23.70
CA PRO A 399 -21.06 -27.87 22.98
C PRO A 399 -19.80 -27.12 23.46
N CYS A 400 -19.96 -25.98 24.14
CA CYS A 400 -18.89 -25.18 24.70
C CYS A 400 -19.34 -24.45 25.99
N PRO A 401 -18.41 -24.16 26.94
CA PRO A 401 -18.67 -23.31 28.09
C PRO A 401 -19.02 -21.86 27.71
N PRO A 402 -19.68 -21.09 28.59
CA PRO A 402 -19.92 -19.67 28.36
C PRO A 402 -18.62 -18.86 28.45
N LEU A 403 -18.63 -17.72 27.76
CA LEU A 403 -17.63 -16.67 27.92
C LEU A 403 -17.98 -15.77 29.10
N GLY A 404 -17.02 -15.58 30.00
CA GLY A 404 -17.10 -14.67 31.13
C GLY A 404 -17.01 -13.20 30.70
N LYS A 405 -17.42 -12.30 31.60
CA LYS A 405 -17.32 -10.85 31.36
C LYS A 405 -15.87 -10.44 31.15
N GLY A 406 -15.59 -9.78 30.03
CA GLY A 406 -14.25 -9.29 29.68
C GLY A 406 -13.38 -10.33 28.97
N GLU A 407 -13.89 -11.54 28.74
CA GLU A 407 -13.21 -12.52 27.89
C GLU A 407 -13.43 -12.20 26.40
N GLU A 408 -12.39 -12.40 25.59
CA GLU A 408 -12.42 -12.07 24.17
C GLU A 408 -12.87 -13.28 23.33
N VAL A 409 -13.78 -13.03 22.38
CA VAL A 409 -14.16 -14.03 21.37
C VAL A 409 -12.96 -14.35 20.49
N GLY A 410 -12.69 -15.64 20.28
CA GLY A 410 -11.47 -16.13 19.63
C GLY A 410 -10.23 -16.14 20.53
N GLY A 411 -10.33 -15.67 21.78
CA GLY A 411 -9.26 -15.75 22.78
C GLY A 411 -9.12 -17.15 23.38
N SER A 412 -8.17 -17.32 24.31
CA SER A 412 -7.88 -18.63 24.92
C SER A 412 -9.03 -19.21 25.75
N ALA A 413 -9.92 -18.37 26.27
CA ALA A 413 -11.12 -18.77 27.01
C ALA A 413 -12.24 -19.28 26.08
N ASP A 414 -12.26 -18.83 24.83
CA ASP A 414 -13.24 -19.26 23.83
C ASP A 414 -12.93 -20.68 23.37
N LYS A 415 -13.80 -21.62 23.78
CA LYS A 415 -13.72 -23.04 23.37
C LYS A 415 -14.68 -23.35 22.22
N GLY A 416 -15.34 -22.34 21.66
CA GLY A 416 -16.22 -22.45 20.51
C GLY A 416 -15.47 -22.83 19.23
N ILE A 417 -16.13 -23.58 18.36
CA ILE A 417 -15.59 -23.81 17.02
C ILE A 417 -15.67 -22.53 16.19
N ARG A 418 -14.67 -22.30 15.33
CA ARG A 418 -14.68 -21.16 14.40
C ARG A 418 -15.85 -21.31 13.41
N LEU A 419 -16.59 -20.22 13.19
CA LEU A 419 -17.58 -20.15 12.11
C LEU A 419 -16.88 -20.03 10.75
N ALA A 420 -17.56 -20.48 9.70
CA ALA A 420 -17.03 -20.48 8.34
C ALA A 420 -16.53 -19.10 7.91
N LYS A 421 -15.40 -19.06 7.21
CA LYS A 421 -14.77 -17.80 6.75
C LYS A 421 -15.24 -17.35 5.37
N THR A 422 -15.95 -18.21 4.64
CA THR A 422 -16.45 -17.95 3.29
C THR A 422 -17.84 -18.56 3.09
N LEU A 423 -18.61 -17.99 2.14
CA LEU A 423 -19.91 -18.54 1.75
C LEU A 423 -19.79 -19.96 1.20
N ARG A 424 -18.68 -20.28 0.51
CA ARG A 424 -18.42 -21.64 0.00
C ARG A 424 -18.34 -22.67 1.12
N GLU A 425 -17.47 -22.45 2.10
CA GLU A 425 -17.32 -23.35 3.26
C GLU A 425 -18.65 -23.52 4.00
N ALA A 426 -19.39 -22.43 4.20
CA ALA A 426 -20.70 -22.44 4.83
C ALA A 426 -21.73 -23.23 4.01
N ASN A 427 -21.75 -23.06 2.68
CA ASN A 427 -22.70 -23.72 1.81
C ASN A 427 -22.40 -25.21 1.63
N ASP A 428 -21.13 -25.59 1.53
CA ASP A 428 -20.71 -26.99 1.50
C ASP A 428 -21.16 -27.72 2.77
N ARG A 429 -21.03 -27.05 3.93
CA ARG A 429 -21.51 -27.57 5.21
C ARG A 429 -23.04 -27.62 5.30
N PHE A 430 -23.74 -26.58 4.85
CA PHE A 430 -25.21 -26.54 4.79
C PHE A 430 -25.79 -27.65 3.88
N MET A 431 -25.14 -27.90 2.74
CA MET A 431 -25.55 -28.94 1.79
C MET A 431 -25.00 -30.32 2.14
N GLY A 432 -24.15 -30.46 3.14
CA GLY A 432 -23.59 -31.75 3.57
C GLY A 432 -24.68 -32.78 3.90
N LYS A 433 -24.45 -34.05 3.56
CA LYS A 433 -25.44 -35.13 3.81
C LYS A 433 -25.83 -35.27 5.30
N GLY A 434 -24.89 -34.98 6.20
CA GLY A 434 -25.09 -35.00 7.66
C GLY A 434 -25.38 -33.63 8.27
N SER A 435 -25.67 -32.61 7.46
CA SER A 435 -25.92 -31.26 7.94
C SER A 435 -27.18 -31.19 8.80
N VAL A 436 -27.12 -30.49 9.93
CA VAL A 436 -28.31 -30.20 10.76
C VAL A 436 -29.36 -29.43 9.96
N ALA A 437 -28.96 -28.62 8.96
CA ALA A 437 -29.89 -27.92 8.09
C ALA A 437 -30.85 -28.87 7.34
N ARG A 438 -30.34 -30.02 6.85
CA ARG A 438 -31.18 -31.04 6.20
C ARG A 438 -32.12 -31.71 7.19
N GLU A 439 -31.66 -31.92 8.42
CA GLU A 439 -32.48 -32.49 9.48
C GLU A 439 -33.70 -31.61 9.78
N VAL A 440 -33.50 -30.30 9.91
CA VAL A 440 -34.56 -29.39 10.38
C VAL A 440 -35.42 -28.78 9.28
N PHE A 441 -34.89 -28.66 8.06
CA PHE A 441 -35.59 -28.06 6.90
C PHE A 441 -35.88 -29.03 5.75
N GLY A 442 -35.24 -30.19 5.72
CA GLY A 442 -35.39 -31.17 4.66
C GLY A 442 -34.60 -30.85 3.38
N ASP A 443 -34.40 -31.88 2.56
CA ASP A 443 -33.63 -31.80 1.32
C ASP A 443 -34.27 -30.90 0.25
N GLY A 444 -35.59 -30.70 0.29
CA GLY A 444 -36.28 -29.81 -0.65
C GLY A 444 -35.77 -28.38 -0.55
N PHE A 445 -35.71 -27.84 0.67
CA PHE A 445 -35.22 -26.49 0.94
C PHE A 445 -33.70 -26.40 0.78
N VAL A 446 -32.94 -27.33 1.38
CA VAL A 446 -31.47 -27.28 1.36
C VAL A 446 -30.92 -27.32 -0.06
N GLU A 447 -31.45 -28.19 -0.93
CA GLU A 447 -31.02 -28.26 -2.32
C GLU A 447 -31.37 -26.99 -3.11
N HIS A 448 -32.53 -26.40 -2.82
CA HIS A 448 -32.97 -25.19 -3.51
C HIS A 448 -32.15 -23.98 -3.04
N PHE A 449 -32.20 -23.65 -1.75
CA PHE A 449 -31.49 -22.50 -1.20
C PHE A 449 -29.98 -22.62 -1.39
N GLY A 450 -29.41 -23.80 -1.13
CA GLY A 450 -27.99 -24.07 -1.36
C GLY A 450 -27.59 -23.86 -2.83
N GLY A 451 -28.44 -24.28 -3.77
CA GLY A 451 -28.24 -24.02 -5.20
C GLY A 451 -28.24 -22.53 -5.57
N THR A 452 -29.03 -21.70 -4.89
CA THR A 452 -28.96 -20.22 -5.08
C THR A 452 -27.64 -19.66 -4.57
N ARG A 453 -27.06 -20.24 -3.52
CA ARG A 453 -25.75 -19.81 -2.99
C ARG A 453 -24.59 -20.33 -3.85
N GLU A 454 -24.71 -21.52 -4.44
CA GLU A 454 -23.78 -22.00 -5.48
C GLU A 454 -23.70 -21.01 -6.64
N HIS A 455 -24.83 -20.41 -7.03
CA HIS A 455 -24.89 -19.36 -8.06
C HIS A 455 -24.15 -18.08 -7.63
N GLU A 456 -24.43 -17.53 -6.44
CA GLU A 456 -23.72 -16.36 -5.88
C GLU A 456 -22.20 -16.60 -5.80
N ILE A 457 -21.78 -17.77 -5.32
CA ILE A 457 -20.37 -18.16 -5.24
C ILE A 457 -19.74 -18.17 -6.62
N ARG A 458 -20.43 -18.74 -7.62
CA ARG A 458 -19.95 -18.78 -8.99
C ARG A 458 -19.81 -17.39 -9.60
N LEU A 459 -20.80 -16.52 -9.42
CA LEU A 459 -20.72 -15.13 -9.89
C LEU A 459 -19.52 -14.39 -9.28
N TRP A 460 -19.22 -14.67 -8.01
CA TRP A 460 -18.03 -14.12 -7.35
C TRP A 460 -16.72 -14.69 -7.87
N ASP A 461 -16.61 -16.00 -8.10
CA ASP A 461 -15.39 -16.59 -8.65
C ASP A 461 -15.08 -16.11 -10.08
N GLU A 462 -16.13 -15.76 -10.84
CA GLU A 462 -16.03 -15.22 -12.20
C GLU A 462 -15.76 -13.70 -12.20
N ALA A 463 -16.00 -13.00 -11.09
CA ALA A 463 -15.85 -11.55 -11.00
C ALA A 463 -14.39 -11.14 -10.85
N VAL A 464 -13.92 -10.22 -11.71
CA VAL A 464 -12.64 -9.53 -11.53
C VAL A 464 -12.91 -8.23 -10.78
N THR A 465 -12.51 -8.19 -9.51
CA THR A 465 -12.80 -7.06 -8.63
C THR A 465 -11.81 -5.91 -8.76
N ASP A 466 -12.21 -4.70 -8.40
CA ASP A 466 -11.30 -3.56 -8.27
C ASP A 466 -10.11 -3.87 -7.35
N TRP A 467 -10.28 -4.72 -6.33
CA TRP A 467 -9.18 -5.12 -5.46
C TRP A 467 -8.19 -6.03 -6.19
N GLU A 468 -8.67 -7.01 -6.95
CA GLU A 468 -7.82 -7.88 -7.78
C GLU A 468 -7.15 -7.08 -8.89
N MET A 469 -7.84 -6.12 -9.52
CA MET A 469 -7.20 -5.23 -10.49
C MET A 469 -6.15 -4.36 -9.81
N LYS A 470 -6.49 -3.65 -8.73
CA LYS A 470 -5.53 -2.82 -7.97
C LYS A 470 -4.35 -3.64 -7.42
N ARG A 471 -4.55 -4.93 -7.14
CA ARG A 471 -3.53 -5.81 -6.57
C ARG A 471 -2.72 -6.57 -7.61
N TYR A 472 -3.35 -7.06 -8.66
CA TYR A 472 -2.82 -8.06 -9.59
C TYR A 472 -2.60 -7.55 -11.00
N ILE A 473 -3.24 -6.45 -11.43
CA ILE A 473 -3.05 -5.92 -12.79
C ILE A 473 -1.57 -5.58 -13.06
N GLU A 474 -0.82 -5.26 -12.01
CA GLU A 474 0.61 -5.02 -12.05
C GLU A 474 1.47 -6.18 -11.50
N THR A 475 0.89 -7.21 -10.84
CA THR A 475 1.65 -8.31 -10.18
C THR A 475 1.47 -9.71 -10.78
N SER A 476 0.64 -9.89 -11.81
CA SER A 476 0.39 -11.19 -12.44
C SER A 476 1.47 -11.56 -13.47
N ARG A 477 2.25 -12.62 -13.24
CA ARG A 477 3.04 -13.30 -14.29
C ARG A 477 2.26 -14.52 -14.79
N GLY A 478 2.26 -14.76 -16.11
CA GLY A 478 1.67 -15.96 -16.71
C GLY A 478 2.29 -17.24 -16.12
N ALA A 479 1.46 -18.21 -15.78
CA ALA A 479 1.91 -19.48 -15.21
C ALA A 479 2.29 -20.47 -16.32
N ASP A 480 3.55 -20.90 -16.35
CA ASP A 480 3.98 -22.12 -17.07
C ASP A 480 3.75 -23.34 -16.17
N LEU A 481 2.99 -24.34 -16.66
CA LEU A 481 2.65 -25.57 -15.94
C LEU A 481 3.83 -26.58 -15.88
N PRO A 482 3.99 -27.36 -14.79
CA PRO A 482 5.19 -28.17 -14.52
C PRO A 482 5.05 -29.62 -15.02
N LEU A 483 5.02 -29.84 -16.34
CA LEU A 483 5.13 -31.19 -16.92
C LEU A 483 6.57 -31.54 -17.33
N ALA A 484 7.42 -30.54 -17.55
CA ALA A 484 8.80 -30.73 -18.01
C ALA A 484 9.77 -31.24 -16.91
N GLY A 485 9.47 -31.02 -15.63
CA GLY A 485 10.37 -31.36 -14.52
C GLY A 485 10.53 -32.87 -14.24
N ILE A 486 9.47 -33.65 -14.44
CA ILE A 486 9.45 -35.10 -14.12
C ILE A 486 10.19 -35.90 -15.21
N ALA A 487 10.04 -35.52 -16.48
CA ALA A 487 10.77 -36.14 -17.59
C ALA A 487 12.28 -35.90 -17.44
N HIS A 488 12.70 -34.71 -17.00
CA HIS A 488 14.11 -34.36 -16.86
C HIS A 488 14.82 -35.10 -15.72
N GLU A 489 14.14 -35.36 -14.59
CA GLU A 489 14.72 -36.13 -13.48
C GLU A 489 14.79 -37.64 -13.76
N THR A 490 13.82 -38.18 -14.50
CA THR A 490 13.83 -39.60 -14.91
C THR A 490 15.01 -39.89 -15.85
N ASP A 491 15.34 -38.95 -16.75
CA ASP A 491 16.46 -39.06 -17.68
C ASP A 491 17.83 -38.99 -16.97
N ARG A 492 17.94 -38.13 -15.93
CA ARG A 492 19.14 -38.00 -15.09
C ARG A 492 19.41 -39.27 -14.27
N LEU A 493 18.39 -39.87 -13.69
CA LEU A 493 18.53 -41.11 -12.90
C LEU A 493 18.88 -42.33 -13.75
N THR A 494 18.32 -42.41 -14.96
CA THR A 494 18.67 -43.45 -15.94
C THR A 494 20.12 -43.32 -16.40
N THR A 495 20.59 -42.08 -16.59
CA THR A 495 22.00 -41.80 -16.91
C THR A 495 22.94 -42.19 -15.77
N LEU A 496 22.53 -41.95 -14.51
CA LEU A 496 23.30 -42.29 -13.31
C LEU A 496 23.46 -43.81 -13.11
N LEU A 497 22.42 -44.59 -13.42
CA LEU A 497 22.44 -46.06 -13.36
C LEU A 497 23.47 -46.68 -14.31
N ASN A 498 23.54 -46.17 -15.54
CA ASN A 498 24.48 -46.64 -16.55
C ASN A 498 25.96 -46.33 -16.18
N LEU A 499 26.18 -45.25 -15.41
CA LEU A 499 27.51 -44.90 -14.90
C LEU A 499 27.95 -45.72 -13.68
N ILE A 500 27.01 -46.20 -12.87
CA ILE A 500 27.29 -47.04 -11.70
C ILE A 500 27.59 -48.49 -12.10
N SER A 501 27.00 -48.98 -13.21
CA SER A 501 27.29 -50.32 -13.75
C SER A 501 28.71 -50.49 -14.31
N ASP A 502 29.44 -49.39 -14.55
CA ASP A 502 30.82 -49.39 -15.04
C ASP A 502 31.87 -49.47 -13.90
N LEU A 503 31.44 -49.55 -12.63
CA LEU A 503 32.31 -49.64 -11.46
C LEU A 503 32.67 -51.10 -11.09
N PRO A 504 33.88 -51.38 -10.55
CA PRO A 504 34.28 -52.75 -10.19
C PRO A 504 33.37 -53.38 -9.10
N PRO A 505 33.06 -54.70 -9.17
CA PRO A 505 31.91 -55.30 -8.45
C PRO A 505 31.98 -55.29 -6.92
N LEU A 506 33.18 -55.14 -6.34
CA LEU A 506 33.42 -55.39 -4.91
C LEU A 506 33.14 -54.22 -3.96
N GLN A 507 32.61 -53.08 -4.46
CA GLN A 507 32.23 -51.95 -3.60
C GLN A 507 30.84 -51.32 -3.89
N THR A 508 30.02 -51.90 -4.79
CA THR A 508 28.82 -51.19 -5.29
C THR A 508 27.54 -52.03 -5.40
N LEU A 509 27.51 -53.26 -4.90
CA LEU A 509 26.36 -54.16 -5.02
C LEU A 509 25.07 -53.65 -4.33
N GLU A 510 25.17 -53.07 -3.13
CA GLU A 510 23.98 -52.55 -2.41
C GLU A 510 23.43 -51.23 -2.99
N VAL A 511 24.32 -50.34 -3.43
CA VAL A 511 23.94 -49.03 -3.99
C VAL A 511 23.32 -49.21 -5.37
N ALA A 512 23.90 -50.07 -6.22
CA ALA A 512 23.34 -50.38 -7.54
C ALA A 512 21.94 -51.02 -7.44
N ALA A 513 21.70 -51.90 -6.46
CA ALA A 513 20.40 -52.51 -6.22
C ALA A 513 19.33 -51.48 -5.82
N LYS A 514 19.65 -50.54 -4.92
CA LYS A 514 18.74 -49.44 -4.51
C LYS A 514 18.37 -48.51 -5.66
N VAL A 515 19.35 -48.10 -6.47
CA VAL A 515 19.10 -47.18 -7.61
C VAL A 515 18.26 -47.86 -8.70
N HIS A 516 18.50 -49.14 -8.97
CA HIS A 516 17.70 -49.91 -9.92
C HIS A 516 16.23 -50.02 -9.48
N GLN A 517 15.99 -50.29 -8.20
CA GLN A 517 14.65 -50.40 -7.63
C GLN A 517 13.86 -49.07 -7.69
N LEU A 518 14.53 -47.94 -7.44
CA LEU A 518 13.93 -46.60 -7.49
C LEU A 518 13.64 -46.14 -8.93
N THR A 519 14.47 -46.54 -9.90
CA THR A 519 14.28 -46.17 -11.30
C THR A 519 13.13 -46.93 -11.94
N GLN A 520 12.96 -48.22 -11.60
CA GLN A 520 11.76 -48.98 -11.99
C GLN A 520 10.48 -48.37 -11.37
N LEU A 521 10.56 -47.89 -10.13
CA LEU A 521 9.42 -47.25 -9.46
C LEU A 521 9.06 -45.91 -10.12
N ALA A 522 10.04 -45.06 -10.44
CA ALA A 522 9.83 -43.77 -11.11
C ALA A 522 9.26 -43.93 -12.55
N ALA A 523 9.74 -44.93 -13.31
CA ALA A 523 9.24 -45.23 -14.65
C ALA A 523 7.78 -45.74 -14.64
N SER A 524 7.41 -46.56 -13.65
CA SER A 524 6.02 -47.03 -13.49
C SER A 524 5.03 -45.89 -13.15
N HIS A 525 5.47 -44.88 -12.40
CA HIS A 525 4.64 -43.73 -12.01
C HIS A 525 4.50 -42.70 -13.15
N SER A 526 5.57 -42.46 -13.91
CA SER A 526 5.52 -41.61 -15.12
C SER A 526 4.58 -42.19 -16.18
N SER A 527 4.59 -43.52 -16.36
CA SER A 527 3.68 -44.22 -17.27
C SER A 527 2.22 -44.13 -16.80
N SER A 528 1.98 -44.24 -15.49
CA SER A 528 0.64 -44.09 -14.90
C SER A 528 0.09 -42.66 -15.02
N MET A 529 0.93 -41.64 -14.85
CA MET A 529 0.55 -40.24 -15.07
C MET A 529 0.27 -39.90 -16.53
N MET A 530 1.02 -40.47 -17.48
CA MET A 530 0.72 -40.28 -18.92
C MET A 530 -0.60 -40.93 -19.32
N ILE A 531 -0.95 -42.09 -18.75
CA ILE A 531 -2.24 -42.75 -18.97
C ILE A 531 -3.39 -41.90 -18.39
N MET A 532 -3.23 -41.32 -17.19
CA MET A 532 -4.23 -40.40 -16.61
C MET A 532 -4.36 -39.08 -17.39
N ALA A 533 -3.26 -38.54 -17.89
CA ALA A 533 -3.26 -37.32 -18.71
C ALA A 533 -3.94 -37.56 -20.07
N ALA A 534 -3.73 -38.72 -20.70
CA ALA A 534 -4.37 -39.09 -21.96
C ALA A 534 -5.90 -39.32 -21.80
N ASP A 535 -6.35 -39.87 -20.67
CA ASP A 535 -7.79 -40.05 -20.39
C ASP A 535 -8.51 -38.72 -20.13
N SER A 536 -7.80 -37.69 -19.63
CA SER A 536 -8.39 -36.37 -19.32
C SER A 536 -8.74 -35.51 -20.53
N ILE A 537 -8.20 -35.84 -21.72
CA ILE A 537 -8.33 -35.01 -22.94
C ILE A 537 -9.46 -35.49 -23.86
N GLY A 538 -10.05 -36.67 -23.62
CA GLY A 538 -10.92 -37.33 -24.60
C GLY A 538 -12.41 -37.48 -24.29
N ARG A 539 -12.82 -37.83 -23.07
CA ARG A 539 -14.23 -38.18 -22.76
C ARG A 539 -14.57 -37.96 -21.28
N ARG A 540 -15.78 -37.45 -20.98
CA ARG A 540 -16.36 -37.45 -19.63
C ARG A 540 -16.41 -38.88 -19.06
N PRO A 541 -15.92 -39.14 -17.83
CA PRO A 541 -16.38 -40.29 -17.06
C PRO A 541 -17.68 -39.94 -16.31
N ARG A 542 -18.64 -40.87 -16.35
CA ARG A 542 -19.86 -40.82 -15.51
C ARG A 542 -19.49 -41.16 -14.06
N LYS A 543 -20.27 -40.62 -13.11
CA LYS A 543 -20.31 -41.01 -11.69
C LYS A 543 -20.14 -42.54 -11.50
N LYS A 544 -19.04 -42.97 -10.88
CA LYS A 544 -18.98 -44.10 -9.95
C LYS A 544 -17.75 -43.94 -9.05
N GLU A 545 -18.01 -43.99 -7.74
CA GLU A 545 -17.13 -44.12 -6.57
C GLU A 545 -15.61 -44.05 -6.80
N LEU A 546 -14.99 -42.93 -6.40
CA LEU A 546 -13.54 -42.85 -6.14
C LEU A 546 -13.38 -42.72 -4.62
N GLY A 547 -12.92 -43.80 -3.98
CA GLY A 547 -12.63 -43.87 -2.56
C GLY A 547 -11.27 -43.23 -2.21
N PRO A 548 -10.89 -43.20 -0.92
CA PRO A 548 -9.70 -42.48 -0.42
C PRO A 548 -8.34 -43.12 -0.77
N GLN A 549 -8.21 -43.78 -1.93
CA GLN A 549 -6.98 -44.51 -2.31
C GLN A 549 -6.28 -44.06 -3.60
N ASP A 550 -6.69 -42.99 -4.28
CA ASP A 550 -5.95 -42.52 -5.46
C ASP A 550 -4.82 -41.54 -5.08
N GLY A 551 -3.73 -42.13 -4.58
CA GLY A 551 -2.53 -41.51 -4.03
C GLY A 551 -1.51 -40.97 -5.05
N ALA A 552 -1.91 -40.26 -6.10
CA ALA A 552 -0.92 -39.78 -7.09
C ALA A 552 0.05 -38.70 -6.53
N TYR A 553 -0.42 -37.81 -5.65
CA TYR A 553 0.42 -36.75 -5.05
C TYR A 553 1.26 -37.22 -3.87
N VAL A 554 0.74 -38.16 -3.07
CA VAL A 554 1.47 -38.71 -1.90
C VAL A 554 2.63 -39.61 -2.34
N HIS A 555 2.57 -40.22 -3.52
CA HIS A 555 3.67 -41.03 -4.05
C HIS A 555 4.84 -40.20 -4.60
N LEU A 556 4.62 -38.95 -5.06
CA LEU A 556 5.69 -38.11 -5.62
C LEU A 556 6.66 -37.59 -4.54
N GLU A 557 6.15 -37.18 -3.38
CA GLU A 557 7.00 -36.76 -2.25
C GLU A 557 7.83 -37.92 -1.70
N VAL A 558 7.28 -39.14 -1.67
CA VAL A 558 8.00 -40.34 -1.22
C VAL A 558 9.13 -40.70 -2.20
N VAL A 559 8.89 -40.57 -3.51
CA VAL A 559 9.93 -40.77 -4.53
C VAL A 559 11.02 -39.69 -4.42
N CYS A 560 10.65 -38.41 -4.34
CA CYS A 560 11.62 -37.32 -4.18
C CYS A 560 12.45 -37.42 -2.88
N SER A 561 11.82 -37.82 -1.77
CA SER A 561 12.50 -38.02 -0.49
C SER A 561 13.52 -39.17 -0.56
N ARG A 562 13.14 -40.31 -1.14
CA ARG A 562 14.05 -41.46 -1.31
C ARG A 562 15.18 -41.19 -2.30
N LEU A 563 14.93 -40.37 -3.33
CA LEU A 563 15.96 -39.89 -4.25
C LEU A 563 16.97 -38.96 -3.55
N GLY A 564 16.51 -38.14 -2.59
CA GLY A 564 17.37 -37.33 -1.74
C GLY A 564 18.30 -38.16 -0.85
N GLU A 565 17.80 -39.27 -0.28
CA GLU A 565 18.60 -40.19 0.55
C GLU A 565 19.71 -40.88 -0.26
N VAL A 566 19.39 -41.38 -1.46
CA VAL A 566 20.37 -42.02 -2.36
C VAL A 566 21.43 -41.03 -2.84
N ARG A 567 21.04 -39.78 -3.13
CA ARG A 567 21.98 -38.70 -3.42
C ARG A 567 22.93 -38.45 -2.25
N GLY A 568 22.42 -38.44 -1.01
CA GLY A 568 23.22 -38.28 0.20
C GLY A 568 24.25 -39.41 0.40
N GLU A 569 23.84 -40.66 0.18
CA GLU A 569 24.74 -41.84 0.25
C GLU A 569 25.86 -41.77 -0.81
N LEU A 570 25.52 -41.36 -2.05
CA LEU A 570 26.49 -41.18 -3.15
C LEU A 570 27.46 -40.01 -2.90
N GLU A 571 26.97 -38.87 -2.38
CA GLU A 571 27.83 -37.74 -2.01
C GLU A 571 28.77 -38.11 -0.84
N GLY A 572 28.32 -38.97 0.09
CA GLY A 572 29.13 -39.49 1.19
C GLY A 572 30.33 -40.33 0.74
N LEU A 573 30.12 -41.23 -0.24
CA LEU A 573 31.18 -42.00 -0.90
C LEU A 573 32.24 -41.11 -1.56
N VAL A 574 31.84 -39.95 -2.11
CA VAL A 574 32.74 -38.99 -2.77
C VAL A 574 33.49 -38.10 -1.76
N ARG A 575 32.90 -37.79 -0.60
CA ARG A 575 33.50 -36.91 0.44
C ARG A 575 34.55 -37.61 1.32
N GLY A 576 34.58 -38.94 1.37
CA GLY A 576 35.54 -39.74 2.16
C GLY A 576 36.97 -39.78 1.61
N GLY A 577 37.54 -38.64 1.21
CA GLY A 577 38.80 -38.53 0.48
C GLY A 577 39.94 -37.85 1.24
N SER A 578 40.26 -38.28 2.47
CA SER A 578 41.53 -37.94 3.11
C SER A 578 42.13 -39.14 3.87
N GLY A 579 42.77 -40.04 3.16
CA GLY A 579 43.62 -41.07 3.77
C GLY A 579 43.81 -42.29 2.89
N LEU A 580 45.06 -42.72 2.71
CA LEU A 580 45.40 -44.06 2.22
C LEU A 580 44.66 -45.11 3.07
N VAL A 581 43.76 -45.89 2.46
CA VAL A 581 43.14 -47.03 3.14
C VAL A 581 44.07 -48.23 2.99
N ARG A 582 44.63 -48.68 4.11
CA ARG A 582 45.35 -49.96 4.22
C ARG A 582 44.30 -51.07 4.27
N GLY A 583 44.13 -51.81 3.18
CA GLY A 583 43.29 -53.00 3.17
C GLY A 583 43.98 -54.17 3.87
N GLY A 584 43.33 -54.73 4.91
CA GLY A 584 43.68 -56.04 5.43
C GLY A 584 43.33 -57.13 4.42
N VAL A 585 44.36 -57.73 3.82
CA VAL A 585 44.51 -59.13 3.41
C VAL A 585 43.30 -59.81 2.73
N LYS A 586 43.16 -59.66 1.41
CA LYS A 586 43.40 -60.71 0.39
C LYS A 586 43.11 -60.15 -1.00
N GLU A 587 44.05 -60.39 -1.90
CA GLU A 587 44.09 -60.01 -3.32
C GLU A 587 44.30 -58.52 -3.61
N GLY A 588 45.55 -58.23 -4.02
CA GLY A 588 46.03 -56.88 -4.29
C GLY A 588 45.50 -56.35 -5.62
N PHE A 589 44.83 -55.21 -5.55
CA PHE A 589 44.71 -54.27 -6.67
C PHE A 589 44.90 -52.85 -6.15
N TRP A 590 45.70 -52.08 -6.88
CA TRP A 590 45.86 -50.65 -6.67
C TRP A 590 45.04 -49.93 -7.73
N VAL A 591 43.94 -49.29 -7.34
CA VAL A 591 43.22 -48.37 -8.25
C VAL A 591 43.91 -47.02 -8.15
N SER A 592 44.30 -46.44 -9.27
CA SER A 592 45.03 -45.18 -9.25
C SER A 592 44.13 -44.06 -8.73
N ARG A 593 44.69 -43.13 -7.96
CA ARG A 593 43.97 -41.94 -7.47
C ARG A 593 43.28 -41.15 -8.60
N ARG A 594 43.79 -41.27 -9.83
CA ARG A 594 43.20 -40.68 -11.04
C ARG A 594 41.90 -41.35 -11.46
N GLU A 595 41.74 -42.67 -11.31
CA GLU A 595 40.52 -43.37 -11.71
C GLU A 595 39.37 -43.10 -10.74
N VAL A 596 39.65 -43.07 -9.43
CA VAL A 596 38.65 -42.72 -8.40
C VAL A 596 38.22 -41.25 -8.53
N VAL A 597 39.16 -40.34 -8.83
CA VAL A 597 38.84 -38.93 -9.09
C VAL A 597 38.09 -38.77 -10.41
N ALA A 598 38.46 -39.49 -11.47
CA ALA A 598 37.78 -39.40 -12.77
C ALA A 598 36.34 -39.92 -12.73
N VAL A 599 36.08 -41.01 -12.00
CA VAL A 599 34.70 -41.48 -11.79
C VAL A 599 33.95 -40.55 -10.84
N GLY A 600 34.59 -40.05 -9.77
CA GLY A 600 34.01 -39.04 -8.89
C GLY A 600 33.71 -37.69 -9.55
N GLU A 601 34.42 -37.34 -10.63
CA GLU A 601 34.17 -36.17 -11.48
C GLU A 601 33.09 -36.42 -12.52
N ARG A 602 33.00 -37.63 -13.10
CA ARG A 602 31.89 -38.01 -14.00
C ARG A 602 30.57 -38.16 -13.25
N VAL A 603 30.60 -38.77 -12.07
CA VAL A 603 29.45 -38.83 -11.14
C VAL A 603 29.09 -37.42 -10.67
N ARG A 604 30.04 -36.53 -10.38
CA ARG A 604 29.75 -35.08 -10.16
C ARG A 604 29.26 -34.35 -11.40
N GLY A 605 29.60 -34.80 -12.60
CA GLY A 605 29.14 -34.22 -13.86
C GLY A 605 27.69 -34.61 -14.19
N VAL A 606 27.32 -35.86 -13.88
CA VAL A 606 25.93 -36.36 -14.07
C VAL A 606 25.03 -36.01 -12.89
N LEU A 607 25.52 -36.08 -11.65
CA LEU A 607 24.83 -35.49 -10.49
C LEU A 607 24.83 -33.96 -10.54
N GLY A 608 25.78 -33.35 -11.26
CA GLY A 608 26.09 -31.93 -11.13
C GLY A 608 26.57 -31.63 -9.69
N GLY A 609 27.67 -30.93 -9.44
CA GLY A 609 28.16 -29.85 -10.29
C GLY A 609 27.12 -28.72 -10.41
N GLY A 610 26.10 -28.70 -9.56
CA GLY A 610 25.43 -27.48 -9.18
C GLY A 610 26.05 -27.03 -7.88
N GLU A 611 26.55 -25.80 -7.83
CA GLU A 611 26.32 -24.96 -6.66
C GLU A 611 24.88 -25.18 -6.16
N MET A 612 24.55 -24.75 -4.96
CA MET A 612 23.18 -24.23 -4.80
C MET A 612 23.03 -23.05 -5.76
N GLY A 613 22.93 -23.33 -7.07
CA GLY A 613 22.09 -22.65 -7.99
C GLY A 613 20.67 -22.87 -7.45
N VAL A 614 20.38 -22.13 -6.37
CA VAL A 614 19.26 -21.21 -6.39
C VAL A 614 19.05 -20.91 -7.85
N MET A 615 17.92 -21.33 -8.42
CA MET A 615 17.50 -20.75 -9.69
C MET A 615 17.60 -19.25 -9.46
N ALA A 616 18.71 -18.66 -9.92
CA ALA A 616 18.94 -17.26 -9.98
C ALA A 616 18.04 -16.85 -11.15
N SER A 617 16.73 -16.92 -10.91
CA SER A 617 15.81 -16.08 -11.61
C SER A 617 16.40 -14.69 -11.43
N ALA A 618 16.76 -14.05 -12.52
CA ALA A 618 17.04 -12.62 -12.59
C ALA A 618 16.18 -11.86 -11.56
N MET A 619 16.72 -11.53 -10.38
CA MET A 619 15.96 -10.92 -9.28
C MET A 619 16.24 -9.41 -9.23
N ALA A 620 15.19 -8.62 -9.41
CA ALA A 620 15.13 -7.30 -8.79
C ALA A 620 14.90 -7.48 -7.29
N TYR A 621 15.60 -6.71 -6.46
CA TYR A 621 15.36 -6.65 -5.02
C TYR A 621 14.50 -5.45 -4.68
N ALA A 622 13.37 -5.69 -4.02
CA ALA A 622 12.52 -4.66 -3.46
C ALA A 622 12.81 -4.50 -1.96
N GLY A 623 12.79 -3.26 -1.47
CA GLY A 623 12.49 -3.03 -0.06
C GLY A 623 11.08 -3.53 0.28
N SER A 624 10.67 -3.38 1.54
CA SER A 624 9.30 -3.73 1.95
C SER A 624 8.27 -3.07 1.02
N PRO A 625 7.24 -3.79 0.54
CA PRO A 625 6.29 -3.25 -0.43
C PRO A 625 5.63 -1.98 0.08
N ALA A 626 5.54 -0.95 -0.76
CA ALA A 626 4.81 0.25 -0.41
C ALA A 626 3.30 -0.04 -0.40
N GLY A 627 2.64 0.35 0.69
CA GLY A 627 1.18 0.41 0.76
C GLY A 627 0.62 1.76 0.28
N SER A 628 -0.57 2.12 0.75
CA SER A 628 -1.26 3.33 0.29
C SER A 628 -0.61 4.60 0.90
N MET A 629 -0.01 5.43 0.05
CA MET A 629 0.51 6.75 0.44
C MET A 629 -0.52 7.86 0.20
N PRO A 630 -0.71 8.82 1.13
CA PRO A 630 -1.56 9.98 0.92
C PRO A 630 -1.16 10.77 -0.34
N VAL A 631 -2.13 10.97 -1.23
CA VAL A 631 -1.96 11.74 -2.45
C VAL A 631 -2.38 13.19 -2.14
N THR A 632 -1.45 14.02 -1.68
CA THR A 632 -1.74 15.40 -1.25
C THR A 632 -0.55 16.33 -1.51
N ASN A 633 -0.77 17.64 -1.36
CA ASN A 633 0.28 18.64 -1.46
C ASN A 633 1.35 18.38 -0.39
N ALA A 634 2.64 18.49 -0.75
CA ALA A 634 3.74 18.26 0.18
C ALA A 634 3.80 19.22 1.37
N PHE A 635 3.27 20.45 1.26
CA PHE A 635 2.99 21.31 2.42
C PHE A 635 1.96 20.65 3.34
N SER A 636 0.79 20.30 2.81
CA SER A 636 -0.28 19.65 3.58
C SER A 636 0.17 18.33 4.22
N PHE A 637 1.01 17.54 3.54
CA PHE A 637 1.60 16.32 4.10
C PHE A 637 2.56 16.62 5.25
N ALA A 638 3.50 17.56 5.10
CA ALA A 638 4.46 17.88 6.16
C ALA A 638 3.77 18.42 7.43
N PHE A 639 2.70 19.21 7.27
CA PHE A 639 1.97 19.84 8.37
C PHE A 639 0.77 19.03 8.91
N SER A 640 0.36 17.95 8.23
CA SER A 640 -0.65 17.01 8.77
C SER A 640 -0.11 16.12 9.89
N GLN A 641 1.21 16.15 10.10
CA GLN A 641 1.93 15.32 11.07
C GLN A 641 1.72 13.82 10.78
N PRO A 642 2.23 13.35 9.63
CA PRO A 642 1.82 12.07 9.02
C PRO A 642 2.32 10.84 9.79
N PHE A 643 3.16 11.04 10.80
CA PHE A 643 3.83 9.98 11.56
C PHE A 643 3.24 9.76 12.96
N GLN A 644 2.05 10.29 13.25
CA GLN A 644 1.42 10.14 14.57
C GLN A 644 0.87 8.74 14.86
N THR A 645 0.42 8.03 13.83
CA THR A 645 -0.24 6.74 13.96
C THR A 645 0.43 5.72 13.06
N ALA A 646 0.46 4.46 13.50
CA ALA A 646 0.98 3.36 12.69
C ALA A 646 0.23 3.26 11.35
N SER A 647 0.98 3.03 10.27
CA SER A 647 0.50 2.92 8.90
C SER A 647 1.48 2.08 8.07
N ASP A 648 1.20 1.89 6.78
CA ASP A 648 2.08 1.16 5.86
C ASP A 648 3.51 1.74 5.78
N PHE A 649 3.67 3.04 6.08
CA PHE A 649 4.96 3.76 6.07
C PHE A 649 5.37 4.29 7.46
N VAL A 650 4.62 3.95 8.50
CA VAL A 650 4.92 4.29 9.89
C VAL A 650 4.89 3.00 10.70
N PRO A 651 6.04 2.31 10.83
CA PRO A 651 6.17 1.21 11.78
C PRO A 651 5.69 1.64 13.16
N ARG A 652 5.08 0.73 13.92
CA ARG A 652 4.46 1.06 15.23
C ARG A 652 5.46 1.72 16.19
N GLU A 653 6.71 1.30 16.14
CA GLU A 653 7.84 1.81 16.91
C GLU A 653 8.39 3.17 16.42
N HIS A 654 7.92 3.66 15.28
CA HIS A 654 8.29 4.94 14.68
C HIS A 654 7.18 5.99 14.79
N ALA A 655 6.07 5.70 15.48
CA ALA A 655 5.02 6.67 15.73
C ALA A 655 5.53 7.83 16.62
N LEU A 656 5.18 9.06 16.25
CA LEU A 656 5.60 10.29 16.92
C LEU A 656 4.45 10.96 17.68
N PRO A 657 4.71 11.58 18.84
CA PRO A 657 3.73 12.44 19.45
C PRO A 657 3.45 13.65 18.55
N ARG A 658 2.29 14.28 18.77
CA ARG A 658 1.94 15.54 18.10
C ARG A 658 3.03 16.59 18.29
N THR A 659 3.38 17.30 17.23
CA THR A 659 4.27 18.47 17.25
C THR A 659 3.45 19.69 17.67
N GLU A 660 3.85 20.28 18.80
CA GLU A 660 3.26 21.52 19.31
C GLU A 660 3.61 22.70 18.39
N PRO A 661 2.69 23.66 18.15
CA PRO A 661 2.96 24.80 17.29
C PRO A 661 4.18 25.63 17.70
N GLU A 662 4.51 25.65 18.99
CA GLU A 662 5.58 26.44 19.61
C GLU A 662 6.93 25.73 19.55
N ARG A 663 6.95 24.46 19.11
CA ARG A 663 8.18 23.66 18.99
C ARG A 663 9.14 24.31 17.99
N PRO A 664 10.39 24.63 18.39
CA PRO A 664 11.43 25.08 17.47
C PRO A 664 11.80 23.99 16.46
N ILE A 665 11.63 24.27 15.18
CA ILE A 665 12.03 23.36 14.09
C ILE A 665 13.33 23.84 13.46
N PHE A 666 13.41 25.09 13.03
CA PHE A 666 14.64 25.68 12.51
C PHE A 666 15.15 26.73 13.47
N VAL A 667 16.41 26.64 13.87
CA VAL A 667 17.04 27.61 14.78
C VAL A 667 18.30 28.12 14.11
N ASP A 668 18.48 29.43 13.98
CA ASP A 668 19.75 29.96 13.48
C ASP A 668 20.87 29.66 14.48
N ASN A 669 21.93 29.00 14.02
CA ASN A 669 22.98 28.53 14.90
C ASN A 669 23.80 29.68 15.53
N LYS A 670 23.82 30.87 14.91
CA LYS A 670 24.59 32.02 15.40
C LYS A 670 23.78 32.90 16.36
N SER A 671 22.51 33.16 16.04
CA SER A 671 21.66 34.08 16.81
C SER A 671 20.73 33.41 17.81
N ASP A 672 20.63 32.07 17.79
CA ASP A 672 19.69 31.27 18.59
C ASP A 672 18.21 31.53 18.33
N ARG A 673 17.92 32.24 17.24
CA ARG A 673 16.59 32.58 16.82
C ARG A 673 15.85 31.37 16.28
N ALA A 674 14.70 31.09 16.86
CA ALA A 674 13.89 29.94 16.51
C ALA A 674 12.72 30.31 15.59
N LEU A 675 12.50 29.46 14.60
CA LEU A 675 11.29 29.40 13.80
C LEU A 675 10.52 28.13 14.19
N THR A 676 9.34 28.34 14.77
CA THR A 676 8.52 27.27 15.36
C THR A 676 7.62 26.60 14.32
N PHE A 677 7.15 25.38 14.60
CA PHE A 677 6.29 24.60 13.69
C PHE A 677 5.05 25.39 13.22
N GLY A 678 4.34 26.03 14.15
CA GLY A 678 3.18 26.86 13.87
C GLY A 678 3.52 28.13 13.09
N GLN A 679 4.64 28.77 13.42
CA GLN A 679 5.09 29.97 12.71
C GLN A 679 5.49 29.68 11.26
N ILE A 680 6.14 28.52 10.98
CA ILE A 680 6.44 28.12 9.59
C ILE A 680 5.15 27.96 8.79
N SER A 681 4.15 27.26 9.34
CA SER A 681 2.87 27.03 8.66
C SER A 681 2.16 28.36 8.36
N LYS A 682 2.08 29.24 9.37
CA LYS A 682 1.48 30.56 9.25
C LYS A 682 2.17 31.42 8.19
N ASP A 683 3.50 31.52 8.26
CA ASP A 683 4.27 32.36 7.35
C ASP A 683 4.32 31.78 5.93
N ALA A 684 4.31 30.46 5.78
CA ALA A 684 4.15 29.81 4.48
C ALA A 684 2.80 30.17 3.84
N LEU A 685 1.69 30.13 4.58
CA LEU A 685 0.38 30.55 4.07
C LEU A 685 0.33 32.05 3.74
N ALA A 686 1.03 32.89 4.51
CA ALA A 686 1.18 34.31 4.18
C ALA A 686 1.96 34.52 2.88
N VAL A 687 3.11 33.83 2.71
CA VAL A 687 3.88 33.83 1.46
C VAL A 687 3.03 33.33 0.30
N ALA A 688 2.25 32.26 0.49
CA ALA A 688 1.36 31.73 -0.54
C ALA A 688 0.35 32.79 -1.01
N ALA A 689 -0.29 33.50 -0.09
CA ALA A 689 -1.17 34.62 -0.41
C ALA A 689 -0.41 35.75 -1.11
N GLY A 690 0.81 36.06 -0.68
CA GLY A 690 1.70 37.05 -1.31
C GLY A 690 2.01 36.71 -2.76
N LEU A 691 2.33 35.45 -3.06
CA LEU A 691 2.60 34.98 -4.42
C LEU A 691 1.36 35.05 -5.31
N LEU A 692 0.18 34.69 -4.80
CA LEU A 692 -1.08 34.79 -5.55
C LEU A 692 -1.43 36.25 -5.90
N ARG A 693 -1.13 37.21 -5.00
CA ARG A 693 -1.33 38.65 -5.25
C ARG A 693 -0.47 39.23 -6.36
N LEU A 694 0.60 38.53 -6.76
CA LEU A 694 1.38 38.90 -7.94
C LEU A 694 0.66 38.57 -9.26
N GLY A 695 -0.57 38.03 -9.19
CA GLY A 695 -1.36 37.64 -10.36
C GLY A 695 -0.93 36.29 -10.95
N LEU A 696 -0.26 35.44 -10.16
CA LEU A 696 0.14 34.11 -10.58
C LEU A 696 -1.03 33.15 -10.40
N ASP A 697 -1.54 32.56 -11.48
CA ASP A 697 -2.59 31.54 -11.41
C ASP A 697 -1.95 30.13 -11.31
N PRO A 698 -2.16 29.39 -10.21
CA PRO A 698 -1.63 28.03 -10.05
C PRO A 698 -2.24 27.00 -11.01
N ARG A 699 -3.21 27.40 -11.84
CA ARG A 699 -3.81 26.60 -12.91
C ARG A 699 -3.19 26.86 -14.28
N ASP A 700 -2.24 27.80 -14.40
CA ASP A 700 -1.46 28.03 -15.61
C ASP A 700 -0.43 26.90 -15.79
N ILE A 701 -0.91 25.72 -16.20
CA ILE A 701 -0.11 24.50 -16.25
C ILE A 701 0.53 24.30 -17.62
N VAL A 702 1.84 24.10 -17.61
CA VAL A 702 2.56 23.50 -18.71
C VAL A 702 2.58 21.99 -18.51
N LYS A 703 1.81 21.27 -19.33
CA LYS A 703 1.69 19.81 -19.27
C LYS A 703 2.67 19.16 -20.25
N LEU A 704 3.48 18.23 -19.76
CA LEU A 704 4.41 17.43 -20.54
C LEU A 704 3.77 16.10 -20.97
N PRO A 705 4.31 15.44 -22.03
CA PRO A 705 3.89 14.09 -22.40
C PRO A 705 4.02 13.09 -21.23
N PRO A 706 3.15 12.07 -21.16
CA PRO A 706 3.30 10.95 -20.22
C PRO A 706 4.68 10.31 -20.27
N THR A 707 5.16 9.91 -19.10
CA THR A 707 6.40 9.14 -18.95
C THR A 707 6.12 7.84 -18.18
N PRO A 708 6.98 6.82 -18.26
CA PRO A 708 6.80 5.59 -17.48
C PRO A 708 6.68 5.82 -15.96
N SER A 709 7.35 6.84 -15.42
CA SER A 709 7.27 7.22 -14.01
C SER A 709 6.14 8.20 -13.69
N CYS A 710 5.46 8.76 -14.69
CA CYS A 710 4.32 9.68 -14.53
C CYS A 710 3.31 9.51 -15.68
N PRO A 711 2.45 8.47 -15.63
CA PRO A 711 1.52 8.14 -16.72
C PRO A 711 0.49 9.24 -17.04
N ALA A 712 0.14 10.07 -16.06
CA ALA A 712 -0.78 11.20 -16.24
C ALA A 712 -0.17 12.39 -17.01
N GLY A 713 1.15 12.37 -17.25
CA GLY A 713 1.92 13.49 -17.80
C GLY A 713 2.35 14.50 -16.72
N PRO A 714 3.65 14.85 -16.60
CA PRO A 714 4.10 15.84 -15.62
C PRO A 714 3.44 17.21 -15.84
N GLU A 715 3.01 17.85 -14.75
CA GLU A 715 2.40 19.17 -14.74
C GLU A 715 3.35 20.17 -14.08
N ILE A 716 3.68 21.26 -14.76
CA ILE A 716 4.50 22.35 -14.22
C ILE A 716 3.62 23.57 -14.06
N ALA A 717 3.35 23.95 -12.80
CA ALA A 717 2.71 25.22 -12.45
C ALA A 717 3.72 26.37 -12.53
N PRO A 718 3.29 27.66 -12.46
CA PRO A 718 4.21 28.78 -12.48
C PRO A 718 5.38 28.61 -11.51
N VAL A 719 6.59 28.88 -11.99
CA VAL A 719 7.83 28.54 -11.29
C VAL A 719 8.27 29.71 -10.40
N VAL A 720 8.58 29.43 -9.13
CA VAL A 720 9.23 30.37 -8.21
C VAL A 720 10.67 29.92 -8.00
N LEU A 721 11.63 30.77 -8.34
CA LEU A 721 13.05 30.48 -8.16
C LEU A 721 13.51 30.89 -6.77
N ILE A 722 14.15 29.96 -6.06
CA ILE A 722 14.67 30.16 -4.71
C ILE A 722 16.18 29.93 -4.74
N GLN A 723 16.94 31.02 -4.59
CA GLN A 723 18.41 31.02 -4.51
C GLN A 723 18.85 31.50 -3.12
N LEU A 724 18.71 30.62 -2.12
CA LEU A 724 19.00 30.92 -0.73
C LEU A 724 19.98 29.91 -0.14
N PRO A 725 20.91 30.32 0.75
CA PRO A 725 21.63 29.39 1.61
C PRO A 725 20.67 28.80 2.66
N ASN A 726 21.19 27.91 3.51
CA ASN A 726 20.41 27.46 4.67
C ASN A 726 20.20 28.63 5.64
N CYS A 727 18.97 29.13 5.72
CA CYS A 727 18.56 30.23 6.59
C CYS A 727 17.08 30.09 6.97
N LEU A 728 16.62 30.82 8.00
CA LEU A 728 15.23 30.73 8.47
C LEU A 728 14.19 31.09 7.37
N PRO A 729 14.36 32.15 6.55
CA PRO A 729 13.43 32.47 5.46
C PRO A 729 13.26 31.37 4.40
N PHE A 730 14.21 30.43 4.29
CA PHE A 730 14.07 29.31 3.35
C PHE A 730 12.76 28.54 3.60
N ALA A 731 12.39 28.32 4.86
CA ALA A 731 11.24 27.53 5.23
C ALA A 731 9.90 28.11 4.75
N PRO A 732 9.50 29.34 5.13
CA PRO A 732 8.25 29.92 4.68
C PRO A 732 8.22 30.18 3.18
N VAL A 733 9.36 30.52 2.54
CA VAL A 733 9.41 30.74 1.09
C VAL A 733 9.16 29.44 0.33
N PHE A 734 9.83 28.35 0.72
CA PHE A 734 9.66 27.04 0.08
C PHE A 734 8.24 26.50 0.29
N PHE A 735 7.79 26.43 1.54
CA PHE A 735 6.47 25.89 1.86
C PHE A 735 5.34 26.78 1.35
N GLY A 736 5.51 28.10 1.31
CA GLY A 736 4.53 29.01 0.74
C GLY A 736 4.39 28.86 -0.77
N THR A 737 5.49 28.60 -1.47
CA THR A 737 5.45 28.24 -2.89
C THR A 737 4.59 26.98 -3.09
N LEU A 738 4.84 25.92 -2.31
CA LEU A 738 4.06 24.69 -2.41
C LEU A 738 2.58 24.87 -2.02
N ALA A 739 2.31 25.62 -0.95
CA ALA A 739 0.95 25.90 -0.47
C ALA A 739 0.15 26.72 -1.49
N SER A 740 0.81 27.58 -2.28
CA SER A 740 0.17 28.31 -3.38
C SER A 740 -0.13 27.45 -4.62
N GLY A 741 0.28 26.18 -4.64
CA GLY A 741 0.13 25.28 -5.80
C GLY A 741 1.16 25.50 -6.92
N MET A 742 2.17 26.32 -6.66
CA MET A 742 3.24 26.71 -7.58
C MET A 742 4.43 25.73 -7.52
N THR A 743 5.28 25.77 -8.55
CA THR A 743 6.48 24.93 -8.63
C THR A 743 7.69 25.66 -8.06
N ALA A 744 8.41 25.09 -7.10
CA ALA A 744 9.68 25.65 -6.64
C ALA A 744 10.84 25.23 -7.56
N THR A 745 11.78 26.11 -7.87
CA THR A 745 13.10 25.70 -8.41
C THR A 745 14.21 26.15 -7.49
N LEU A 746 15.05 25.21 -7.06
CA LEU A 746 16.08 25.46 -6.05
C LEU A 746 17.44 25.61 -6.71
N VAL A 747 18.10 26.73 -6.41
CA VAL A 747 19.36 27.12 -7.06
C VAL A 747 20.43 27.36 -6.01
N SER A 748 21.64 26.85 -6.27
CA SER A 748 22.78 27.06 -5.39
C SER A 748 23.18 28.55 -5.36
N PRO A 749 23.40 29.14 -4.17
CA PRO A 749 23.98 30.48 -4.03
C PRO A 749 25.39 30.62 -4.63
N ALA A 750 26.07 29.50 -4.89
CA ALA A 750 27.42 29.48 -5.41
C ALA A 750 27.51 29.50 -6.95
N LEU A 751 26.38 29.50 -7.68
CA LEU A 751 26.40 29.54 -9.14
C LEU A 751 26.85 30.90 -9.67
N THR A 752 27.54 30.87 -10.79
CA THR A 752 27.92 32.07 -11.55
C THR A 752 26.73 32.64 -12.33
N SER A 753 26.85 33.88 -12.80
CA SER A 753 25.80 34.51 -13.62
C SER A 753 25.49 33.75 -14.92
N ASP A 754 26.46 33.07 -15.52
CA ASP A 754 26.24 32.27 -16.74
C ASP A 754 25.43 31.00 -16.46
N GLU A 755 25.74 30.33 -15.35
CA GLU A 755 25.00 29.14 -14.90
C GLU A 755 23.58 29.49 -14.47
N ILE A 756 23.40 30.64 -13.80
CA ILE A 756 22.07 31.16 -13.45
C ILE A 756 21.29 31.52 -14.72
N ALA A 757 21.95 32.14 -15.71
CA ALA A 757 21.30 32.52 -16.96
C ALA A 757 20.75 31.30 -17.71
N TRP A 758 21.48 30.18 -17.70
CA TRP A 758 21.01 28.90 -18.23
C TRP A 758 19.74 28.41 -17.52
N ILE A 759 19.70 28.50 -16.18
CA ILE A 759 18.54 28.11 -15.38
C ILE A 759 17.33 29.01 -15.68
N LEU A 760 17.53 30.33 -15.72
CA LEU A 760 16.49 31.31 -16.00
C LEU A 760 15.84 31.07 -17.37
N GLN A 761 16.66 30.87 -18.41
CA GLN A 761 16.18 30.63 -19.76
C GLN A 761 15.28 29.39 -19.85
N ASN A 762 15.59 28.33 -19.09
CA ASN A 762 14.91 27.05 -19.16
C ASN A 762 13.72 26.93 -18.19
N ALA A 763 13.85 27.40 -16.95
CA ALA A 763 12.77 27.34 -15.96
C ALA A 763 11.80 28.52 -15.99
N ARG A 764 12.16 29.62 -16.68
CA ARG A 764 11.34 30.83 -16.87
C ARG A 764 10.50 31.21 -15.64
N PRO A 765 11.14 31.46 -14.49
CA PRO A 765 10.42 31.73 -13.25
C PRO A 765 9.53 32.97 -13.37
N ARG A 766 8.42 32.97 -12.62
CA ARG A 766 7.47 34.07 -12.54
C ARG A 766 7.66 34.94 -11.29
N ALA A 767 8.48 34.47 -10.35
CA ALA A 767 9.01 35.24 -9.23
C ALA A 767 10.39 34.68 -8.83
N ILE A 768 11.27 35.55 -8.32
CA ILE A 768 12.61 35.17 -7.87
C ILE A 768 12.79 35.61 -6.41
N VAL A 769 13.24 34.70 -5.55
CA VAL A 769 13.69 34.98 -4.19
C VAL A 769 15.16 34.63 -4.10
N THR A 770 16.03 35.62 -3.89
CA THR A 770 17.49 35.44 -3.85
C THR A 770 18.11 36.07 -2.61
N ALA A 771 19.24 35.56 -2.14
CA ALA A 771 19.98 36.20 -1.07
C ALA A 771 20.54 37.54 -1.55
N ALA A 772 20.58 38.56 -0.68
CA ALA A 772 21.11 39.88 -1.02
C ALA A 772 22.54 39.81 -1.60
N ALA A 773 23.37 38.91 -1.08
CA ALA A 773 24.72 38.65 -1.58
C ALA A 773 24.77 38.04 -3.00
N CYS A 774 23.70 37.39 -3.44
CA CYS A 774 23.59 36.76 -4.76
C CYS A 774 22.95 37.70 -5.81
N LEU A 775 22.35 38.81 -5.39
CA LEU A 775 21.63 39.73 -6.27
C LEU A 775 22.48 40.23 -7.46
N PRO A 776 23.76 40.63 -7.32
CA PRO A 776 24.55 41.09 -8.46
C PRO A 776 24.72 40.01 -9.55
N ALA A 777 24.95 38.76 -9.14
CA ALA A 777 25.06 37.64 -10.07
C ALA A 777 23.72 37.33 -10.76
N MET A 778 22.61 37.42 -10.02
CA MET A 778 21.26 37.27 -10.56
C MET A 778 20.89 38.37 -11.56
N GLN A 779 21.18 39.64 -11.25
CA GLN A 779 20.96 40.76 -12.17
C GLN A 779 21.78 40.62 -13.46
N SER A 780 23.06 40.21 -13.33
CA SER A 780 23.89 39.92 -14.49
C SER A 780 23.33 38.78 -15.33
N ALA A 781 22.74 37.75 -14.71
CA ALA A 781 22.10 36.64 -15.42
C ALA A 781 20.80 37.05 -16.13
N LEU A 782 19.97 37.89 -15.49
CA LEU A 782 18.76 38.45 -16.06
C LEU A 782 19.07 39.34 -17.28
N ALA A 783 20.13 40.15 -17.21
CA ALA A 783 20.57 40.99 -18.32
C ALA A 783 21.07 40.21 -19.54
N LYS A 784 21.38 38.92 -19.39
CA LYS A 784 21.83 38.02 -20.48
C LYS A 784 20.69 37.29 -21.18
N GLN A 785 19.44 37.44 -20.71
CA GLN A 785 18.31 36.70 -21.26
C GLN A 785 17.87 37.28 -22.60
N GLU A 786 17.55 36.41 -23.56
CA GLU A 786 17.12 36.82 -24.90
C GLU A 786 15.75 37.52 -24.88
N ASP A 787 14.84 37.08 -24.02
CA ASP A 787 13.50 37.64 -23.85
C ASP A 787 13.47 38.73 -22.75
N ALA A 788 14.14 39.85 -23.03
CA ALA A 788 14.29 40.94 -22.06
C ALA A 788 12.94 41.47 -21.53
N ALA A 789 11.87 41.45 -22.36
CA ALA A 789 10.54 41.91 -21.97
C ALA A 789 9.94 41.04 -20.87
N PHE A 790 10.02 39.70 -21.00
CA PHE A 790 9.55 38.80 -19.96
C PHE A 790 10.38 38.93 -18.67
N PHE A 791 11.71 38.86 -18.78
CA PHE A 791 12.58 38.79 -17.60
C PHE A 791 12.66 40.11 -16.82
N SER A 792 12.48 41.26 -17.46
CA SER A 792 12.41 42.57 -16.78
C SER A 792 11.13 42.75 -15.97
N ALA A 793 10.05 42.01 -16.28
CA ALA A 793 8.79 42.06 -15.55
C ALA A 793 8.75 41.13 -14.32
N ILE A 794 9.75 40.26 -14.12
CA ILE A 794 9.75 39.30 -13.02
C ILE A 794 10.04 40.03 -11.70
N PRO A 795 9.18 39.91 -10.67
CA PRO A 795 9.47 40.43 -9.35
C PRO A 795 10.64 39.67 -8.71
N VAL A 796 11.65 40.43 -8.26
CA VAL A 796 12.83 39.93 -7.56
C VAL A 796 12.80 40.37 -6.10
N PHE A 797 12.69 39.39 -5.21
CA PHE A 797 12.70 39.55 -3.78
C PHE A 797 14.07 39.17 -3.20
N THR A 798 14.55 39.97 -2.26
CA THR A 798 15.86 39.80 -1.63
C THR A 798 15.71 39.36 -0.17
N VAL A 799 16.54 38.42 0.24
CA VAL A 799 16.66 37.95 1.63
C VAL A 799 18.04 38.32 2.16
N ASP A 800 18.09 39.12 3.22
CA ASP A 800 19.34 39.32 3.96
C ASP A 800 19.55 38.17 4.95
N ALA A 801 20.14 37.08 4.45
CA ALA A 801 20.46 35.91 5.26
C ALA A 801 21.57 36.23 6.28
N ALA A 802 22.46 37.19 6.02
CA ALA A 802 23.60 37.48 6.89
C ALA A 802 23.18 38.26 8.14
N ALA A 803 22.24 39.20 8.00
CA ALA A 803 21.71 39.98 9.11
C ALA A 803 20.69 39.23 9.96
N ASP A 804 20.20 38.07 9.50
CA ASP A 804 19.18 37.26 10.16
C ASP A 804 17.99 38.12 10.63
N THR A 805 17.17 38.56 9.68
CA THR A 805 16.11 39.58 9.91
C THR A 805 14.77 39.01 10.41
N TYR A 806 14.74 37.77 10.90
CA TYR A 806 13.52 37.05 11.33
C TYR A 806 13.10 37.29 12.81
N PRO A 807 12.29 38.30 13.16
CA PRO A 807 10.88 37.95 13.37
C PRO A 807 9.96 38.99 12.72
N SER A 808 8.87 38.53 12.11
CA SER A 808 7.74 39.41 11.77
C SER A 808 6.67 39.20 12.84
N PRO A 809 6.39 40.22 13.67
CA PRO A 809 5.41 41.23 13.24
C PRO A 809 5.68 42.68 13.70
N GLN A 810 5.13 43.63 12.94
CA GLN A 810 5.07 45.10 13.15
C GLN A 810 6.40 45.85 13.00
N GLN A 811 6.93 45.88 11.78
CA GLN A 811 7.71 47.06 11.39
C GLN A 811 6.76 48.24 11.20
N ALA A 812 7.08 49.38 11.82
CA ALA A 812 6.28 50.61 11.74
C ALA A 812 6.13 51.16 10.31
N ASN A 813 7.01 50.73 9.39
CA ASN A 813 6.97 51.05 7.97
C ASN A 813 6.93 49.75 7.15
N PRO A 814 6.16 49.71 6.04
CA PRO A 814 6.14 48.55 5.15
C PRO A 814 7.53 48.30 4.55
N PRO A 815 7.96 47.03 4.42
CA PRO A 815 9.23 46.71 3.78
C PRO A 815 9.21 47.15 2.30
N PRO A 816 10.38 47.44 1.70
CA PRO A 816 10.46 47.72 0.26
C PRO A 816 9.82 46.61 -0.57
N PRO A 817 9.20 46.89 -1.74
CA PRO A 817 8.58 45.86 -2.58
C PRO A 817 9.55 44.75 -3.04
N SER A 818 10.85 45.04 -3.10
CA SER A 818 11.92 44.09 -3.45
C SER A 818 12.45 43.28 -2.26
N ASP A 819 11.90 43.47 -1.07
CA ASP A 819 12.22 42.68 0.11
C ASP A 819 11.24 41.49 0.21
N TRP A 820 11.75 40.29 0.48
CA TRP A 820 10.89 39.10 0.59
C TRP A 820 9.80 39.23 1.65
N ARG A 821 9.99 40.06 2.69
CA ARG A 821 8.99 40.32 3.73
C ARG A 821 7.72 40.97 3.17
N ALA A 822 7.77 41.57 1.97
CA ALA A 822 6.57 42.03 1.28
C ALA A 822 5.59 40.87 0.97
N LEU A 823 6.10 39.63 0.83
CA LEU A 823 5.28 38.43 0.67
C LEU A 823 4.61 37.98 1.97
N LEU A 824 5.10 38.42 3.14
CA LEU A 824 4.53 38.08 4.45
C LEU A 824 3.38 39.02 4.87
N ILE A 825 3.12 40.09 4.13
CA ILE A 825 2.09 41.06 4.49
C ILE A 825 0.72 40.35 4.46
N PRO A 826 -0.01 40.30 5.60
CA PRO A 826 -1.32 39.66 5.66
C PRO A 826 -2.30 40.36 4.72
N SER A 827 -3.07 39.61 3.94
CA SER A 827 -4.26 40.13 3.25
C SER A 827 -5.43 40.24 4.23
N SER A 828 -6.38 41.13 3.95
CA SER A 828 -7.70 41.10 4.59
C SER A 828 -8.54 39.86 4.21
N GLU A 829 -8.12 39.15 3.16
CA GLU A 829 -8.70 37.89 2.69
C GLU A 829 -8.21 36.70 3.52
N ALA A 830 -9.07 35.70 3.69
CA ALA A 830 -8.75 34.46 4.40
C ALA A 830 -7.53 33.74 3.78
N PRO A 831 -6.73 33.01 4.57
CA PRO A 831 -5.59 32.26 4.05
C PRO A 831 -6.02 31.30 2.93
N PRO A 832 -5.19 31.12 1.89
CA PRO A 832 -5.51 30.25 0.77
C PRO A 832 -5.75 28.81 1.26
N ASN A 833 -6.89 28.24 0.90
CA ASN A 833 -7.17 26.83 1.16
C ASN A 833 -6.41 25.97 0.13
N THR A 834 -5.40 25.25 0.59
CA THR A 834 -4.53 24.47 -0.29
C THR A 834 -5.28 23.35 -1.02
N SER A 835 -6.34 22.77 -0.43
CA SER A 835 -7.09 21.67 -1.05
C SER A 835 -8.01 22.12 -2.19
N THR A 836 -8.38 23.40 -2.24
CA THR A 836 -9.19 23.98 -3.33
C THR A 836 -8.32 24.49 -4.46
N ILE A 837 -7.12 25.00 -4.15
CA ILE A 837 -6.14 25.45 -5.15
C ILE A 837 -5.48 24.25 -5.84
N PHE A 838 -5.29 23.18 -5.07
CA PHE A 838 -4.60 21.98 -5.50
C PHE A 838 -5.41 20.73 -5.12
N PRO A 839 -6.19 20.17 -6.05
CA PRO A 839 -6.94 18.95 -5.78
C PRO A 839 -5.97 17.78 -5.49
N PRO A 840 -6.21 16.99 -4.42
CA PRO A 840 -5.35 15.88 -4.01
C PRO A 840 -4.94 14.94 -5.16
N SER A 841 -5.86 14.64 -6.09
CA SER A 841 -5.63 13.78 -7.25
C SER A 841 -4.49 14.21 -8.19
N HIS A 842 -4.09 15.49 -8.19
CA HIS A 842 -3.02 15.99 -9.06
C HIS A 842 -1.61 15.76 -8.48
N ALA A 843 -1.45 15.37 -7.21
CA ALA A 843 -0.13 15.22 -6.58
C ALA A 843 0.86 14.26 -7.24
N PRO A 844 0.45 13.18 -7.92
CA PRO A 844 1.39 12.33 -8.64
C PRO A 844 1.99 13.03 -9.87
N ALA A 845 1.22 13.91 -10.53
CA ALA A 845 1.62 14.60 -11.76
C ALA A 845 2.19 16.01 -11.52
N ARG A 846 1.73 16.72 -10.48
CA ARG A 846 2.12 18.10 -10.20
C ARG A 846 3.53 18.19 -9.65
N THR A 847 4.39 18.86 -10.39
CA THR A 847 5.77 19.17 -10.00
C THR A 847 5.76 20.07 -8.78
N ALA A 848 6.33 19.58 -7.67
CA ALA A 848 6.56 20.37 -6.47
C ALA A 848 7.88 21.15 -6.58
N VAL A 849 8.93 20.46 -7.03
CA VAL A 849 10.28 21.03 -7.09
C VAL A 849 11.02 20.65 -8.36
N ILE A 850 11.78 21.61 -8.90
CA ILE A 850 12.77 21.43 -9.95
C ILE A 850 14.16 21.52 -9.31
N LEU A 851 14.90 20.42 -9.29
CA LEU A 851 16.29 20.37 -8.83
C LEU A 851 17.24 20.32 -10.01
N TRP A 852 18.35 21.06 -9.95
CA TRP A 852 19.32 21.10 -11.04
C TRP A 852 20.42 20.05 -10.85
N SER A 853 20.46 19.08 -11.76
CA SER A 853 21.40 17.96 -11.77
C SER A 853 22.21 17.99 -13.06
N SER A 854 23.50 17.67 -13.04
CA SER A 854 24.24 17.39 -14.29
C SER A 854 23.87 16.04 -14.90
N GLY A 855 23.15 15.20 -14.13
CA GLY A 855 22.68 13.89 -14.56
C GLY A 855 23.80 12.98 -15.07
N THR A 856 23.46 12.26 -16.12
CA THR A 856 24.19 11.13 -16.72
C THR A 856 25.17 11.58 -17.83
N SER A 857 25.04 12.80 -18.36
CA SER A 857 25.94 13.49 -19.31
C SER A 857 25.44 14.93 -19.59
N GLY A 858 26.35 15.86 -19.94
CA GLY A 858 26.01 17.18 -20.51
C GLY A 858 25.90 18.37 -19.53
N ARG A 859 25.26 19.46 -19.98
CA ARG A 859 24.91 20.65 -19.16
C ARG A 859 23.85 20.29 -18.11
N SER A 860 23.70 21.10 -17.06
CA SER A 860 22.73 20.87 -15.99
C SER A 860 21.28 20.84 -16.51
N LYS A 861 20.53 19.83 -16.07
CA LYS A 861 19.14 19.52 -16.41
C LYS A 861 18.26 19.71 -15.18
N GLY A 862 17.04 20.22 -15.38
CA GLY A 862 16.04 20.33 -14.31
C GLY A 862 15.35 18.98 -14.07
N VAL A 863 15.46 18.43 -12.88
CA VAL A 863 14.79 17.20 -12.44
C VAL A 863 13.44 17.58 -11.85
N LEU A 864 12.34 17.12 -12.48
CA LEU A 864 10.99 17.38 -12.01
C LEU A 864 10.60 16.32 -10.96
N LEU A 865 10.38 16.76 -9.72
CA LEU A 865 9.90 15.91 -8.63
C LEU A 865 8.48 16.36 -8.24
N SER A 866 7.53 15.43 -8.29
CA SER A 866 6.14 15.70 -7.94
C SER A 866 5.93 15.84 -6.42
N HIS A 867 4.79 16.40 -6.02
CA HIS A 867 4.42 16.43 -4.59
C HIS A 867 4.37 15.02 -3.99
N HIS A 868 3.84 14.04 -4.75
CA HIS A 868 3.77 12.66 -4.29
C HIS A 868 5.15 12.01 -4.15
N ALA A 869 6.09 12.33 -5.06
CA ALA A 869 7.47 11.86 -4.96
C ALA A 869 8.18 12.36 -3.69
N LEU A 870 7.99 13.64 -3.32
CA LEU A 870 8.53 14.19 -2.07
C LEU A 870 7.88 13.55 -0.83
N ASN A 871 6.56 13.39 -0.81
CA ASN A 871 5.85 12.74 0.31
C ASN A 871 6.36 11.30 0.52
N PHE A 872 6.48 10.54 -0.57
CA PHE A 872 7.02 9.19 -0.55
C PHE A 872 8.45 9.17 -0.03
N SER A 873 9.33 10.06 -0.50
CA SER A 873 10.72 10.09 -0.04
C SER A 873 10.82 10.32 1.47
N ILE A 874 10.03 11.24 2.04
CA ILE A 874 10.03 11.51 3.49
C ILE A 874 9.49 10.30 4.27
N ALA A 875 8.41 9.68 3.79
CA ALA A 875 7.81 8.50 4.40
C ALA A 875 8.74 7.28 4.37
N SER A 876 9.39 7.04 3.23
CA SER A 876 10.35 5.95 3.03
C SER A 876 11.60 6.11 3.91
N LEU A 877 12.12 7.33 4.03
CA LEU A 877 13.21 7.65 4.96
C LEU A 877 12.81 7.42 6.42
N TRP A 878 11.58 7.80 6.80
CA TRP A 878 11.09 7.64 8.17
C TRP A 878 10.83 6.17 8.52
N HIS A 879 10.22 5.40 7.63
CA HIS A 879 9.97 3.97 7.81
C HIS A 879 11.25 3.19 8.16
N ASP A 880 12.38 3.59 7.59
CA ASP A 880 13.67 2.93 7.81
C ASP A 880 14.57 3.66 8.83
N ALA A 881 14.04 4.65 9.56
CA ALA A 881 14.76 5.49 10.52
C ALA A 881 15.03 4.78 11.86
N ASP A 882 15.85 3.74 11.84
CA ASP A 882 16.27 3.01 13.04
C ASP A 882 16.89 3.90 14.15
N TYR A 883 17.49 5.04 13.80
CA TYR A 883 18.18 5.95 14.73
C TYR A 883 17.24 6.60 15.74
N TYR A 884 15.94 6.61 15.46
CA TYR A 884 14.92 7.03 16.41
C TYR A 884 14.74 6.01 17.56
N ARG A 885 14.99 4.72 17.31
CA ARG A 885 14.80 3.64 18.31
C ARG A 885 15.78 3.75 19.49
N ALA A 886 16.98 4.25 19.25
CA ALA A 886 18.01 4.38 20.29
C ALA A 886 17.75 5.55 21.26
N ARG A 887 16.95 6.55 20.85
CA ARG A 887 16.50 7.66 21.70
C ARG A 887 15.08 8.08 21.30
N PRO A 888 14.03 7.69 22.04
CA PRO A 888 12.62 7.95 21.70
C PRO A 888 12.20 9.43 21.87
N GLN A 889 13.16 10.35 21.97
CA GLN A 889 12.94 11.80 22.01
C GLN A 889 13.13 12.39 20.61
N ARG A 890 12.52 13.56 20.36
CA ARG A 890 12.70 14.30 19.10
C ARG A 890 14.19 14.58 18.86
N GLN A 891 14.60 14.46 17.61
CA GLN A 891 16.00 14.56 17.24
C GLN A 891 16.48 16.01 17.17
N VAL A 892 17.79 16.20 17.32
CA VAL A 892 18.47 17.50 17.18
C VAL A 892 19.60 17.36 16.16
N TRP A 893 19.56 18.18 15.12
CA TRP A 893 20.46 18.12 13.96
C TRP A 893 21.17 19.45 13.72
N LEU A 894 22.29 19.40 12.99
CA LEU A 894 22.91 20.57 12.37
C LEU A 894 22.56 20.63 10.88
N GLY A 895 22.07 21.77 10.43
CA GLY A 895 21.65 22.02 9.06
C GLY A 895 22.72 22.75 8.24
N TYR A 896 23.90 22.14 8.05
CA TYR A 896 24.94 22.65 7.12
C TYR A 896 24.93 21.93 5.76
N VAL A 897 24.20 20.82 5.63
CA VAL A 897 23.99 20.16 4.33
C VAL A 897 22.98 21.01 3.54
N PRO A 898 23.28 21.39 2.28
CA PRO A 898 22.47 22.38 1.57
C PRO A 898 21.01 21.94 1.33
N PHE A 899 20.04 22.77 1.73
CA PHE A 899 18.61 22.52 1.54
C PHE A 899 18.18 22.61 0.08
N TYR A 900 18.93 23.33 -0.76
CA TYR A 900 18.70 23.42 -2.21
C TYR A 900 19.16 22.18 -3.00
N HIS A 901 19.71 21.16 -2.33
CA HIS A 901 20.13 19.90 -2.93
C HIS A 901 19.34 18.75 -2.29
N VAL A 902 19.03 17.69 -3.06
CA VAL A 902 18.10 16.61 -2.65
C VAL A 902 18.44 15.99 -1.29
N PHE A 903 19.74 15.83 -0.98
CA PHE A 903 20.18 15.28 0.29
C PHE A 903 19.75 16.16 1.47
N GLY A 904 20.02 17.47 1.44
CA GLY A 904 19.59 18.38 2.49
C GLY A 904 18.08 18.63 2.46
N LEU A 905 17.45 18.63 1.28
CA LEU A 905 16.01 18.81 1.12
C LEU A 905 15.22 17.68 1.80
N CYS A 906 15.46 16.43 1.41
CA CYS A 906 14.66 15.29 1.87
C CYS A 906 15.12 14.75 3.23
N ASN A 907 16.44 14.66 3.48
CA ASN A 907 16.96 14.00 4.69
C ASN A 907 17.03 14.95 5.89
N VAL A 908 17.00 16.26 5.67
CA VAL A 908 17.10 17.25 6.75
C VAL A 908 15.87 18.15 6.78
N PHE A 909 15.64 18.94 5.75
CA PHE A 909 14.66 20.03 5.78
C PHE A 909 13.21 19.52 5.88
N LEU A 910 12.76 18.70 4.94
CA LEU A 910 11.39 18.19 4.91
C LEU A 910 11.12 17.21 6.06
N LEU A 911 12.07 16.31 6.32
CA LEU A 911 11.97 15.34 7.40
C LEU A 911 11.93 16.01 8.79
N ALA A 912 12.64 17.11 8.99
CA ALA A 912 12.60 17.85 10.26
C ALA A 912 11.20 18.39 10.57
N VAL A 913 10.50 18.92 9.56
CA VAL A 913 9.12 19.41 9.74
C VAL A 913 8.16 18.26 10.02
N ALA A 914 8.20 17.20 9.20
CA ALA A 914 7.30 16.04 9.35
C ALA A 914 7.49 15.30 10.68
N THR A 915 8.71 15.28 11.21
CA THR A 915 9.06 14.63 12.50
C THR A 915 9.07 15.60 13.68
N GLY A 916 8.91 16.90 13.43
CA GLY A 916 9.16 18.01 14.35
C GLY A 916 10.52 17.94 15.08
N SER A 917 11.58 17.56 14.37
CA SER A 917 12.96 17.58 14.84
C SER A 917 13.52 19.01 14.79
N THR A 918 14.47 19.34 15.67
CA THR A 918 15.11 20.67 15.68
C THR A 918 16.38 20.65 14.83
N VAL A 919 16.53 21.61 13.94
CA VAL A 919 17.68 21.80 13.06
C VAL A 919 18.30 23.15 13.32
N TYR A 920 19.55 23.15 13.77
CA TYR A 920 20.34 24.37 13.88
C TYR A 920 20.93 24.72 12.51
N THR A 921 20.36 25.70 11.82
CA THR A 921 20.70 26.06 10.44
C THR A 921 22.05 26.75 10.36
N MET A 922 22.86 26.35 9.38
CA MET A 922 24.19 26.91 9.14
C MET A 922 24.35 27.22 7.66
N GLN A 923 24.62 28.49 7.35
CA GLN A 923 24.79 28.94 5.96
C GLN A 923 26.03 28.34 5.28
N SER A 924 27.05 28.03 6.06
CA SER A 924 28.30 27.45 5.61
C SER A 924 28.86 26.46 6.63
N PHE A 925 29.63 25.50 6.13
CA PHE A 925 30.32 24.53 6.98
C PHE A 925 31.65 25.09 7.50
N HIS A 926 31.84 25.03 8.82
CA HIS A 926 33.11 25.26 9.51
C HIS A 926 33.28 24.20 10.61
N LEU A 927 34.36 23.43 10.57
CA LEU A 927 34.55 22.25 11.42
C LEU A 927 34.46 22.57 12.91
N GLU A 928 35.15 23.61 13.38
CA GLU A 928 35.10 24.02 14.80
C GLU A 928 33.71 24.44 15.26
N THR A 929 32.98 25.18 14.42
CA THR A 929 31.60 25.58 14.72
C THR A 929 30.69 24.36 14.78
N VAL A 930 30.90 23.37 13.92
CA VAL A 930 30.17 22.09 13.96
C VAL A 930 30.49 21.32 15.23
N LEU A 931 31.77 21.17 15.61
CA LEU A 931 32.16 20.50 16.86
C LEU A 931 31.53 21.17 18.09
N LYS A 932 31.61 22.50 18.16
CA LYS A 932 30.94 23.30 19.20
C LYS A 932 29.44 23.06 19.22
N GLY A 933 28.79 23.17 18.06
CA GLY A 933 27.36 22.91 17.91
C GLY A 933 26.94 21.51 18.37
N ILE A 934 27.73 20.47 18.06
CA ILE A 934 27.42 19.09 18.48
C ILE A 934 27.28 18.99 19.99
N ARG A 935 28.28 19.50 20.73
CA ARG A 935 28.29 19.46 22.19
C ARG A 935 27.24 20.41 22.78
N ASP A 936 27.24 21.66 22.36
CA ASP A 936 26.47 22.73 22.99
C ASP A 936 24.96 22.59 22.73
N ARG A 937 24.58 22.01 21.59
CA ARG A 937 23.17 21.79 21.21
C ARG A 937 22.67 20.39 21.50
N GLY A 938 23.54 19.47 21.95
CA GLY A 938 23.19 18.08 22.18
C GLY A 938 22.74 17.35 20.92
N VAL A 939 23.47 17.52 19.82
CA VAL A 939 23.13 16.91 18.51
C VAL A 939 23.03 15.40 18.64
N THR A 940 21.95 14.83 18.14
CA THR A 940 21.63 13.39 18.28
C THR A 940 21.97 12.60 17.03
N TYR A 941 21.94 13.24 15.86
CA TYR A 941 22.14 12.58 14.59
C TYR A 941 22.80 13.51 13.57
N MET A 942 23.77 12.99 12.82
CA MET A 942 24.58 13.79 11.90
C MET A 942 24.30 13.47 10.44
N HIS A 943 24.02 14.50 9.64
CA HIS A 943 23.94 14.42 8.17
C HIS A 943 25.22 14.99 7.59
N MET A 944 25.97 14.21 6.81
CA MET A 944 27.32 14.58 6.38
C MET A 944 27.57 14.27 4.91
N ALA A 945 28.39 15.09 4.26
CA ALA A 945 29.09 14.64 3.05
C ALA A 945 30.37 13.87 3.45
N PRO A 946 30.91 12.98 2.61
CA PRO A 946 32.13 12.21 2.91
C PRO A 946 33.33 13.03 3.42
N PRO A 947 33.61 14.25 2.92
CA PRO A 947 34.71 15.07 3.44
C PRO A 947 34.58 15.43 4.92
N VAL A 948 33.36 15.55 5.45
CA VAL A 948 33.14 15.83 6.87
C VAL A 948 33.51 14.62 7.72
N ALA A 949 33.14 13.40 7.28
CA ALA A 949 33.55 12.17 7.95
C ALA A 949 35.09 12.00 7.96
N VAL A 950 35.77 12.36 6.87
CA VAL A 950 37.24 12.38 6.82
C VAL A 950 37.83 13.38 7.80
N MET A 951 37.25 14.58 7.91
CA MET A 951 37.71 15.57 8.88
C MET A 951 37.55 15.06 10.32
N LEU A 952 36.44 14.39 10.65
CA LEU A 952 36.26 13.75 11.95
C LEU A 952 37.28 12.63 12.20
N ALA A 953 37.63 11.86 11.17
CA ALA A 953 38.64 10.82 11.28
C ALA A 953 40.06 11.36 11.45
N LYS A 954 40.41 12.52 10.89
CA LYS A 954 41.83 12.95 10.76
C LYS A 954 42.21 14.27 11.41
N ALA A 955 41.28 15.21 11.59
CA ALA A 955 41.65 16.56 12.06
C ALA A 955 42.08 16.55 13.54
N ALA A 956 43.11 17.34 13.86
CA ALA A 956 43.68 17.41 15.20
C ALA A 956 42.68 18.03 16.20
N VAL A 957 41.96 19.10 15.79
CA VAL A 957 40.92 19.77 16.58
C VAL A 957 39.80 18.85 17.10
N VAL A 958 39.60 17.68 16.48
CA VAL A 958 38.56 16.72 16.89
C VAL A 958 38.96 15.97 18.17
N GLU A 959 40.26 15.76 18.39
CA GLU A 959 40.78 14.92 19.48
C GLU A 959 40.40 15.44 20.89
N PRO A 960 40.59 16.73 21.22
CA PRO A 960 40.18 17.25 22.53
C PRO A 960 38.66 17.21 22.74
N TYR A 961 37.90 17.37 21.65
CA TYR A 961 36.44 17.32 21.66
C TYR A 961 35.93 15.90 21.92
N ALA A 962 36.52 14.91 21.25
CA ALA A 962 36.22 13.50 21.46
C ALA A 962 36.53 13.04 22.89
N LYS A 963 37.74 13.35 23.40
CA LYS A 963 38.18 12.97 24.75
C LYS A 963 37.37 13.60 25.88
N SER A 964 36.79 14.78 25.64
CA SER A 964 35.89 15.44 26.58
C SER A 964 34.43 14.95 26.49
N GLY A 965 34.16 13.91 25.69
CA GLY A 965 32.82 13.34 25.50
C GLY A 965 31.90 14.23 24.66
N GLY A 966 32.45 15.08 23.79
CA GLY A 966 31.71 16.04 22.98
C GLY A 966 30.69 15.40 22.00
N PHE A 967 30.82 14.11 21.71
CA PHE A 967 29.92 13.36 20.82
C PHE A 967 28.94 12.44 21.56
N LYS A 968 28.90 12.44 22.90
CA LYS A 968 28.08 11.49 23.70
C LYS A 968 26.57 11.54 23.40
N SER A 969 26.08 12.63 22.81
CA SER A 969 24.69 12.78 22.40
C SER A 969 24.39 12.13 21.05
N VAL A 970 25.40 11.95 20.21
CA VAL A 970 25.27 11.46 18.83
C VAL A 970 25.07 9.95 18.84
N VAL A 971 23.93 9.51 18.32
CA VAL A 971 23.58 8.09 18.19
C VAL A 971 24.22 7.47 16.95
N ALA A 972 24.20 8.21 15.84
CA ALA A 972 24.80 7.81 14.56
C ALA A 972 24.88 9.03 13.61
N GLY A 973 25.54 8.84 12.48
CA GLY A 973 25.47 9.75 11.34
C GLY A 973 25.25 9.01 10.02
N VAL A 974 24.82 9.73 9.00
CA VAL A 974 24.74 9.26 7.62
C VAL A 974 25.58 10.12 6.70
N THR A 975 26.19 9.46 5.73
CA THR A 975 26.87 10.10 4.61
C THR A 975 26.46 9.48 3.28
N GLY A 976 26.41 10.31 2.24
CA GLY A 976 26.02 9.88 0.90
C GLY A 976 26.44 10.89 -0.16
N GLY A 977 26.12 10.58 -1.42
CA GLY A 977 26.40 11.44 -2.58
C GLY A 977 27.80 11.29 -3.19
N ALA A 978 28.75 10.66 -2.48
CA ALA A 978 30.03 10.20 -3.01
C ALA A 978 30.56 8.99 -2.20
N PRO A 979 31.49 8.19 -2.76
CA PRO A 979 32.09 7.05 -2.05
C PRO A 979 32.83 7.46 -0.78
N LEU A 980 32.79 6.61 0.24
CA LEU A 980 33.59 6.73 1.46
C LEU A 980 34.18 5.36 1.82
N GLY A 981 35.48 5.32 2.09
CA GLY A 981 36.17 4.10 2.52
C GLY A 981 35.75 3.66 3.92
N HIS A 982 35.66 2.34 4.13
CA HIS A 982 35.25 1.78 5.43
C HIS A 982 36.26 2.11 6.54
N GLU A 983 37.53 2.27 6.22
CA GLU A 983 38.58 2.68 7.16
C GLU A 983 38.30 4.05 7.80
N VAL A 984 37.63 4.95 7.09
CA VAL A 984 37.23 6.25 7.64
C VAL A 984 36.08 6.07 8.62
N VAL A 985 35.15 5.16 8.32
CA VAL A 985 34.01 4.84 9.22
C VAL A 985 34.52 4.25 10.53
N GLU A 986 35.47 3.31 10.47
CA GLU A 986 36.09 2.73 11.67
C GLU A 986 36.86 3.78 12.49
N GLU A 987 37.61 4.67 11.84
CA GLU A 987 38.37 5.70 12.55
C GLU A 987 37.44 6.74 13.20
N VAL A 988 36.33 7.12 12.55
CA VAL A 988 35.31 7.98 13.20
C VAL A 988 34.69 7.27 14.39
N TYR A 989 34.34 5.99 14.28
CA TYR A 989 33.79 5.21 15.40
C TYR A 989 34.76 5.15 16.56
N LYS A 990 36.03 4.82 16.30
CA LYS A 990 37.10 4.74 17.30
C LYS A 990 37.34 6.09 18.01
N ARG A 991 37.37 7.20 17.27
CA ARG A 991 37.64 8.52 17.83
C ARG A 991 36.41 9.14 18.49
N CYS A 992 35.26 9.09 17.84
CA CYS A 992 34.08 9.86 18.20
C CYS A 992 33.00 9.03 18.92
N GLY A 993 33.08 7.70 18.90
CA GLY A 993 32.17 6.80 19.62
C GLY A 993 30.79 6.61 18.99
N PHE A 994 30.57 7.08 17.76
CA PHE A 994 29.32 6.87 17.02
C PHE A 994 29.59 6.35 15.60
N ARG A 995 28.62 5.62 15.05
CA ARG A 995 28.74 5.00 13.73
C ARG A 995 28.36 5.97 12.61
N VAL A 996 29.13 5.97 11.52
CA VAL A 996 28.76 6.59 10.23
C VAL A 996 28.19 5.54 9.29
N ARG A 997 27.02 5.82 8.70
CA ARG A 997 26.28 4.93 7.81
C ARG A 997 26.35 5.45 6.37
N LEU A 998 26.51 4.55 5.42
CA LEU A 998 26.48 4.90 4.00
C LEU A 998 25.04 4.86 3.47
N GLY A 999 24.68 5.87 2.69
CA GLY A 999 23.44 5.92 1.93
C GLY A 999 23.70 6.24 0.46
N TYR A 1000 22.87 5.68 -0.41
CA TYR A 1000 22.94 5.87 -1.86
C TYR A 1000 21.64 6.48 -2.39
N GLY A 1001 21.77 7.42 -3.32
CA GLY A 1001 20.65 8.12 -3.96
C GLY A 1001 21.14 9.21 -4.93
N LEU A 1002 20.25 9.62 -5.82
CA LEU A 1002 20.48 10.67 -6.81
C LEU A 1002 19.38 11.74 -6.71
N SER A 1003 19.55 12.89 -7.36
CA SER A 1003 18.49 13.91 -7.45
C SER A 1003 17.22 13.34 -8.06
N GLU A 1004 17.39 12.41 -9.00
CA GLU A 1004 16.36 11.73 -9.77
C GLU A 1004 15.64 10.61 -8.99
N THR A 1005 16.21 10.14 -7.88
CA THR A 1005 15.64 9.05 -7.07
C THR A 1005 15.29 9.46 -5.64
N CYS A 1006 15.69 10.67 -5.22
CA CYS A 1006 15.68 11.17 -3.85
C CYS A 1006 16.56 10.34 -2.88
N CYS A 1007 16.19 9.10 -2.62
CA CYS A 1007 16.87 8.13 -1.76
C CYS A 1007 16.67 6.72 -2.32
N THR A 1008 17.70 5.87 -2.27
CA THR A 1008 17.64 4.52 -2.86
C THR A 1008 17.96 3.42 -1.85
N ALA A 1009 19.10 3.50 -1.16
CA ALA A 1009 19.51 2.49 -0.19
C ALA A 1009 20.21 3.09 1.03
N LEU A 1010 20.15 2.40 2.18
CA LEU A 1010 20.73 2.84 3.45
C LEU A 1010 21.25 1.68 4.30
N GLN A 1011 22.42 1.88 4.91
CA GLN A 1011 22.97 1.03 5.96
C GLN A 1011 22.27 1.21 7.32
N ARG A 1012 22.08 0.10 8.05
CA ARG A 1012 21.28 0.05 9.29
C ARG A 1012 22.10 -0.46 10.49
N GLY A 1013 21.70 -0.08 11.70
CA GLY A 1013 22.30 -0.51 12.97
C GLY A 1013 23.32 0.46 13.57
N PHE A 1014 23.59 0.30 14.87
CA PHE A 1014 24.39 1.24 15.70
C PHE A 1014 25.69 0.64 16.25
N GLY A 1015 25.79 -0.68 16.37
CA GLY A 1015 26.91 -1.35 17.00
C GLY A 1015 28.10 -1.52 16.06
N GLU A 1016 29.25 -1.78 16.68
CA GLU A 1016 30.50 -2.10 16.00
C GLU A 1016 30.38 -3.37 15.13
N ALA A 1017 29.61 -4.36 15.58
CA ALA A 1017 29.39 -5.60 14.86
C ALA A 1017 28.62 -5.35 13.56
N GLU A 1018 27.50 -4.61 13.60
CA GLU A 1018 26.74 -4.25 12.41
C GLU A 1018 27.52 -3.32 11.48
N MET A 1019 28.35 -2.43 12.06
CA MET A 1019 29.27 -1.59 11.31
C MET A 1019 30.21 -2.41 10.45
N ARG A 1020 30.95 -3.34 11.05
CA ARG A 1020 31.91 -4.19 10.35
C ARG A 1020 31.22 -5.15 9.38
N ALA A 1021 30.05 -5.68 9.74
CA ALA A 1021 29.29 -6.58 8.88
C ALA A 1021 28.76 -5.92 7.60
N GLN A 1022 28.72 -4.58 7.52
CA GLN A 1022 28.29 -3.79 6.36
C GLN A 1022 29.47 -3.12 5.64
N ALA A 1023 30.70 -3.56 5.91
CA ALA A 1023 31.88 -3.06 5.23
C ALA A 1023 31.78 -3.29 3.72
N GLY A 1024 31.97 -2.21 2.95
CA GLY A 1024 32.03 -2.28 1.48
C GLY A 1024 30.69 -2.29 0.75
N ASP A 1025 29.55 -2.19 1.43
CA ASP A 1025 28.23 -2.00 0.81
C ASP A 1025 27.65 -0.59 1.07
N THR A 1026 26.51 -0.27 0.46
CA THR A 1026 25.73 0.97 0.66
C THR A 1026 24.36 0.71 1.28
N GLY A 1027 24.17 -0.50 1.83
CA GLY A 1027 22.97 -0.93 2.53
C GLY A 1027 21.90 -1.55 1.63
N LYS A 1028 20.69 -1.66 2.18
CA LYS A 1028 19.54 -2.28 1.51
C LYS A 1028 18.63 -1.22 0.88
N PRO A 1029 17.88 -1.55 -0.19
CA PRO A 1029 16.84 -0.68 -0.72
C PRO A 1029 15.87 -0.19 0.36
N HIS A 1030 15.45 1.05 0.25
CA HIS A 1030 14.47 1.65 1.16
C HIS A 1030 13.06 1.06 0.98
N TRP A 1031 12.19 1.27 1.95
CA TRP A 1031 10.76 0.97 1.85
C TRP A 1031 10.15 1.48 0.54
N GLY A 1032 9.50 0.58 -0.22
CA GLY A 1032 8.89 0.86 -1.52
C GLY A 1032 9.85 1.20 -2.66
N VAL A 1033 11.17 1.02 -2.47
CA VAL A 1033 12.17 1.19 -3.52
C VAL A 1033 12.60 -0.18 -4.05
N GLU A 1034 12.60 -0.31 -5.37
CA GLU A 1034 13.09 -1.49 -6.08
C GLU A 1034 14.42 -1.17 -6.75
N VAL A 1035 15.36 -2.13 -6.70
CA VAL A 1035 16.68 -2.05 -7.33
C VAL A 1035 16.93 -3.31 -8.16
N LEU A 1036 17.36 -3.10 -9.39
CA LEU A 1036 17.74 -4.16 -10.33
C LEU A 1036 19.16 -3.87 -10.83
N ILE A 1037 19.97 -4.91 -11.00
CA ILE A 1037 21.27 -4.80 -11.68
C ILE A 1037 21.11 -5.29 -13.11
N ALA A 1038 21.56 -4.50 -14.08
CA ALA A 1038 21.48 -4.86 -15.50
C ALA A 1038 22.88 -5.12 -16.08
N SER A 1039 23.14 -6.32 -16.59
CA SER A 1039 24.45 -6.72 -17.16
C SER A 1039 24.30 -7.60 -18.42
N GLY A 1040 25.39 -7.78 -19.18
CA GLY A 1040 25.46 -8.72 -20.32
C GLY A 1040 24.89 -8.25 -21.67
N GLU A 1041 24.84 -9.16 -22.66
CA GLU A 1041 24.34 -8.88 -24.03
C GLU A 1041 22.83 -8.59 -24.10
N GLY A 1042 22.07 -8.96 -23.06
CA GLY A 1042 20.64 -8.68 -22.90
C GLY A 1042 20.32 -7.32 -22.25
N TYR A 1043 21.31 -6.47 -21.99
CA TYR A 1043 21.09 -5.09 -21.60
C TYR A 1043 20.33 -4.38 -22.74
N ALA A 1044 19.06 -4.03 -22.49
CA ALA A 1044 18.20 -3.37 -23.47
C ALA A 1044 18.89 -2.10 -24.01
N LYS A 1045 19.48 -2.21 -25.20
CA LYS A 1045 20.14 -1.10 -25.92
C LYS A 1045 19.17 -0.39 -26.85
N ARG A 1046 17.99 -0.98 -27.13
CA ARG A 1046 16.98 -0.43 -28.02
C ARG A 1046 15.72 -0.02 -27.26
N LYS A 1047 15.06 1.02 -27.79
CA LYS A 1047 13.82 1.58 -27.26
C LYS A 1047 12.71 0.52 -27.33
N GLY A 1048 12.08 0.20 -26.18
CA GLY A 1048 10.98 -0.77 -26.08
C GLY A 1048 11.33 -2.18 -25.60
N GLU A 1049 12.62 -2.49 -25.36
CA GLU A 1049 13.05 -3.78 -24.80
C GLU A 1049 12.99 -3.76 -23.25
N THR A 1050 12.54 -4.86 -22.63
CA THR A 1050 12.59 -5.06 -21.18
C THR A 1050 13.99 -5.50 -20.73
N THR A 1051 14.43 -5.06 -19.55
CA THR A 1051 15.79 -5.36 -19.06
C THR A 1051 15.76 -6.51 -18.05
N PRO A 1052 16.35 -7.68 -18.35
CA PRO A 1052 16.46 -8.77 -17.38
C PRO A 1052 17.45 -8.39 -16.26
N ALA A 1053 17.16 -8.85 -15.04
CA ALA A 1053 18.09 -8.68 -13.93
C ALA A 1053 19.31 -9.60 -14.08
N ALA A 1054 20.47 -9.11 -13.65
CA ALA A 1054 21.68 -9.89 -13.49
C ALA A 1054 21.56 -10.86 -12.30
N GLY A 1055 22.45 -11.84 -12.25
CA GLY A 1055 22.59 -12.73 -11.10
C GLY A 1055 23.14 -12.02 -9.86
N VAL A 1056 23.09 -12.70 -8.72
CA VAL A 1056 23.68 -12.24 -7.45
C VAL A 1056 25.19 -11.99 -7.61
N ASP A 1057 25.68 -10.91 -7.01
CA ASP A 1057 27.07 -10.46 -7.04
C ASP A 1057 27.66 -10.20 -8.44
N VAL A 1058 26.82 -10.17 -9.48
CA VAL A 1058 27.20 -9.77 -10.83
C VAL A 1058 27.21 -8.24 -10.93
N GLU A 1059 28.30 -7.66 -11.42
CA GLU A 1059 28.38 -6.23 -11.67
C GLU A 1059 27.59 -5.82 -12.92
N GLY A 1060 26.84 -4.71 -12.80
CA GLY A 1060 26.07 -4.14 -13.89
C GLY A 1060 25.58 -2.73 -13.58
N GLU A 1061 24.83 -2.11 -14.50
CA GLU A 1061 24.19 -0.81 -14.24
C GLU A 1061 23.12 -0.99 -13.15
N VAL A 1062 23.13 -0.09 -12.15
CA VAL A 1062 22.07 -0.04 -11.13
C VAL A 1062 20.84 0.65 -11.73
N LEU A 1063 19.72 -0.05 -11.77
CA LEU A 1063 18.41 0.46 -12.18
C LEU A 1063 17.52 0.60 -10.93
N VAL A 1064 16.74 1.67 -10.85
CA VAL A 1064 15.89 1.98 -9.70
C VAL A 1064 14.44 2.20 -10.15
N ARG A 1065 13.48 1.65 -9.41
CA ARG A 1065 12.06 1.95 -9.57
C ARG A 1065 11.43 2.28 -8.22
N ALA A 1066 10.72 3.41 -8.15
CA ALA A 1066 10.08 3.90 -6.93
C ALA A 1066 9.08 5.02 -7.25
N THR A 1067 8.13 5.27 -6.35
CA THR A 1067 7.25 6.46 -6.41
C THR A 1067 8.02 7.78 -6.26
N ALA A 1068 9.18 7.78 -5.60
CA ALA A 1068 10.06 8.95 -5.47
C ALA A 1068 10.87 9.29 -6.74
N LEU A 1069 10.73 8.52 -7.82
CA LEU A 1069 11.42 8.81 -9.07
C LEU A 1069 11.00 10.16 -9.65
N LEU A 1070 11.92 10.79 -10.38
CA LEU A 1070 11.62 11.93 -11.24
C LEU A 1070 10.45 11.62 -12.18
N SER A 1071 9.62 12.62 -12.41
CA SER A 1071 8.54 12.53 -13.41
C SER A 1071 9.09 12.76 -14.82
N ALA A 1072 10.03 13.68 -14.98
CA ALA A 1072 10.78 13.93 -16.22
C ALA A 1072 12.01 14.83 -15.95
N TYR A 1073 12.89 14.97 -16.94
CA TYR A 1073 13.74 16.16 -17.04
C TYR A 1073 13.00 17.29 -17.75
N LEU A 1074 13.21 18.53 -17.30
CA LEU A 1074 12.65 19.74 -17.89
C LEU A 1074 13.15 19.91 -19.34
N PRO A 1075 12.27 19.87 -20.35
CA PRO A 1075 12.66 20.06 -21.74
C PRO A 1075 13.09 21.50 -22.01
N VAL A 1076 14.15 21.67 -22.78
CA VAL A 1076 14.63 23.00 -23.19
C VAL A 1076 13.56 23.68 -24.04
N GLY A 1077 13.24 24.94 -23.73
CA GLY A 1077 12.26 25.73 -24.49
C GLY A 1077 10.80 25.35 -24.26
N VAL A 1078 10.46 24.52 -23.28
CA VAL A 1078 9.06 24.09 -23.04
C VAL A 1078 8.08 25.26 -22.86
N PHE A 1079 8.54 26.37 -22.30
CA PHE A 1079 7.74 27.55 -22.02
C PHE A 1079 7.59 28.52 -23.22
N SER A 1080 8.27 28.26 -24.35
CA SER A 1080 8.16 29.09 -25.56
C SER A 1080 7.13 28.57 -26.57
N GLY A 1081 6.31 27.58 -26.19
CA GLY A 1081 5.29 26.97 -27.05
C GLY A 1081 5.82 25.96 -28.07
N ALA A 1082 7.13 25.68 -28.06
CA ALA A 1082 7.73 24.64 -28.89
C ALA A 1082 7.32 23.25 -28.39
N LYS A 1083 7.25 22.26 -29.30
CA LYS A 1083 7.02 20.86 -28.93
C LYS A 1083 8.16 20.40 -28.01
N PRO A 1084 7.86 19.88 -26.80
CA PRO A 1084 8.90 19.49 -25.85
C PRO A 1084 9.71 18.30 -26.37
N ASP A 1085 11.04 18.42 -26.35
CA ASP A 1085 11.95 17.32 -26.60
C ASP A 1085 12.11 16.47 -25.33
N MET A 1086 11.53 15.26 -25.36
CA MET A 1086 11.56 14.31 -24.24
C MET A 1086 12.72 13.31 -24.32
N SER A 1087 13.61 13.40 -25.32
CA SER A 1087 14.68 12.42 -25.59
C SER A 1087 15.54 12.12 -24.35
N VAL A 1088 15.92 13.15 -23.60
CA VAL A 1088 16.72 13.00 -22.37
C VAL A 1088 15.98 12.22 -21.28
N THR A 1089 14.67 12.38 -21.17
CA THR A 1089 13.83 11.65 -20.22
C THR A 1089 13.63 10.20 -20.68
N GLU A 1090 13.39 10.01 -21.97
CA GLU A 1090 13.22 8.68 -22.60
C GLU A 1090 14.50 7.84 -22.52
N ASP A 1091 15.68 8.45 -22.64
CA ASP A 1091 16.96 7.76 -22.47
C ASP A 1091 17.25 7.37 -21.02
N ALA A 1092 16.64 8.08 -20.06
CA ALA A 1092 16.86 7.87 -18.64
C ALA A 1092 15.91 6.82 -18.03
N LEU A 1093 14.77 6.55 -18.68
CA LEU A 1093 13.75 5.61 -18.23
C LEU A 1093 13.62 4.44 -19.21
N THR A 1094 13.59 3.21 -18.70
CA THR A 1094 13.17 2.07 -19.51
C THR A 1094 11.66 2.10 -19.75
N ALA A 1095 11.18 1.35 -20.75
CA ALA A 1095 9.75 1.30 -21.08
C ALA A 1095 8.89 0.75 -19.93
N ASP A 1096 9.46 -0.13 -19.10
CA ASP A 1096 8.87 -0.74 -17.90
C ASP A 1096 9.13 0.04 -16.60
N GLY A 1097 9.58 1.30 -16.71
CA GLY A 1097 9.59 2.26 -15.61
C GLY A 1097 10.84 2.27 -14.73
N TRP A 1098 11.94 1.64 -15.14
CA TRP A 1098 13.22 1.69 -14.41
C TRP A 1098 14.04 2.92 -14.79
N PHE A 1099 14.53 3.63 -13.79
CA PHE A 1099 15.49 4.70 -13.97
C PHE A 1099 16.93 4.17 -14.05
N ARG A 1100 17.63 4.54 -15.12
CA ARG A 1100 19.03 4.17 -15.38
C ARG A 1100 20.00 5.10 -14.67
N THR A 1101 20.50 4.70 -13.50
CA THR A 1101 21.35 5.56 -12.66
C THR A 1101 22.67 5.94 -13.33
N GLY A 1102 23.24 5.05 -14.15
CA GLY A 1102 24.59 5.18 -14.69
C GLY A 1102 25.71 4.86 -13.70
N ASP A 1103 25.37 4.39 -12.51
CA ASP A 1103 26.31 3.87 -11.53
C ASP A 1103 26.40 2.33 -11.70
N VAL A 1104 27.59 1.77 -11.53
CA VAL A 1104 27.84 0.31 -11.60
C VAL A 1104 27.84 -0.24 -10.19
N GLY A 1105 27.14 -1.34 -10.01
CA GLY A 1105 27.09 -2.02 -8.74
C GLY A 1105 26.68 -3.47 -8.85
N ALA A 1106 26.59 -4.13 -7.70
CA ALA A 1106 26.12 -5.49 -7.57
C ALA A 1106 25.22 -5.62 -6.34
N LEU A 1107 24.25 -6.54 -6.40
CA LEU A 1107 23.42 -6.94 -5.26
C LEU A 1107 23.89 -8.30 -4.77
N ASN A 1108 24.21 -8.40 -3.48
CA ASN A 1108 24.55 -9.68 -2.87
C ASN A 1108 23.28 -10.49 -2.54
N ALA A 1109 23.46 -11.73 -2.05
CA ALA A 1109 22.35 -12.64 -1.72
C ALA A 1109 21.39 -12.10 -0.63
N ASP A 1110 21.84 -11.14 0.18
CA ASP A 1110 21.03 -10.49 1.23
C ASP A 1110 20.27 -9.25 0.73
N GLY A 1111 20.40 -8.92 -0.57
CA GLY A 1111 19.84 -7.72 -1.18
C GLY A 1111 20.56 -6.42 -0.80
N ARG A 1112 21.84 -6.49 -0.40
CA ARG A 1112 22.65 -5.31 -0.12
C ARG A 1112 23.33 -4.82 -1.39
N LEU A 1113 23.22 -3.52 -1.64
CA LEU A 1113 23.76 -2.87 -2.81
C LEU A 1113 25.20 -2.42 -2.55
N ARG A 1114 26.12 -2.83 -3.41
CA ARG A 1114 27.48 -2.28 -3.47
C ARG A 1114 27.64 -1.46 -4.74
N ILE A 1115 28.13 -0.22 -4.60
CA ILE A 1115 28.52 0.62 -5.73
C ILE A 1115 30.01 0.46 -5.97
N THR A 1116 30.41 0.04 -7.18
CA THR A 1116 31.80 -0.30 -7.50
C THR A 1116 32.44 0.65 -8.51
N ASP A 1117 31.66 1.15 -9.46
CA ASP A 1117 32.16 2.10 -10.47
C ASP A 1117 31.02 2.98 -11.00
N ARG A 1118 31.30 3.76 -12.04
CA ARG A 1118 30.35 4.61 -12.73
C ARG A 1118 30.50 4.44 -14.23
N LEU A 1119 29.43 4.02 -14.91
CA LEU A 1119 29.39 3.95 -16.39
C LEU A 1119 29.52 5.35 -17.01
N LYS A 1120 29.14 6.37 -16.25
CA LYS A 1120 28.97 7.75 -16.70
C LYS A 1120 30.04 8.65 -16.12
N GLU A 1121 30.40 9.66 -16.88
CA GLU A 1121 31.69 10.34 -16.74
C GLU A 1121 31.71 11.44 -15.65
N LEU A 1122 30.76 11.42 -14.71
CA LEU A 1122 30.51 12.54 -13.80
C LEU A 1122 31.47 12.57 -12.58
N ILE A 1123 32.09 13.74 -12.33
CA ILE A 1123 33.08 13.96 -11.26
C ILE A 1123 32.37 14.40 -9.96
N LYS A 1124 32.76 13.85 -8.81
CA LYS A 1124 32.22 14.20 -7.48
C LYS A 1124 33.23 15.01 -6.66
N VAL A 1125 33.06 16.33 -6.66
CA VAL A 1125 33.90 17.24 -5.88
C VAL A 1125 33.19 17.59 -4.57
N ARG A 1126 33.61 16.99 -3.45
CA ARG A 1126 33.01 17.17 -2.13
C ARG A 1126 31.48 16.96 -2.14
N ALA A 1127 31.05 15.89 -2.81
CA ALA A 1127 29.65 15.53 -3.11
C ALA A 1127 28.90 16.43 -4.11
N TYR A 1128 29.46 17.57 -4.54
CA TYR A 1128 28.94 18.32 -5.70
C TYR A 1128 29.23 17.57 -7.00
N GLN A 1129 28.29 17.64 -7.94
CA GLN A 1129 28.46 17.06 -9.26
C GLN A 1129 29.16 18.04 -10.21
N VAL A 1130 30.15 17.55 -10.95
CA VAL A 1130 30.87 18.29 -11.99
C VAL A 1130 30.88 17.44 -13.25
N ALA A 1131 30.29 17.97 -14.33
CA ALA A 1131 30.31 17.29 -15.62
C ALA A 1131 31.61 17.61 -16.37
N PRO A 1132 32.42 16.62 -16.78
CA PRO A 1132 33.61 16.89 -17.60
C PRO A 1132 33.30 17.66 -18.88
N ALA A 1133 32.20 17.30 -19.56
CA ALA A 1133 31.77 17.93 -20.80
C ALA A 1133 31.52 19.44 -20.65
N GLU A 1134 31.07 19.88 -19.47
CA GLU A 1134 30.91 21.31 -19.18
C GLU A 1134 32.27 22.02 -19.15
N LEU A 1135 33.26 21.42 -18.48
CA LEU A 1135 34.62 21.96 -18.42
C LEU A 1135 35.33 21.86 -19.77
N GLU A 1136 35.11 20.80 -20.54
CA GLU A 1136 35.62 20.63 -21.90
C GLU A 1136 35.08 21.72 -22.83
N ALA A 1137 33.78 21.98 -22.78
CA ALA A 1137 33.17 23.06 -23.56
C ALA A 1137 33.76 24.43 -23.20
N VAL A 1138 34.02 24.68 -21.90
CA VAL A 1138 34.69 25.91 -21.46
C VAL A 1138 36.12 25.98 -22.00
N LEU A 1139 36.89 24.91 -21.91
CA LEU A 1139 38.28 24.85 -22.40
C LEU A 1139 38.36 25.00 -23.92
N CYS A 1140 37.51 24.29 -24.67
CA CYS A 1140 37.44 24.34 -26.13
C CYS A 1140 36.87 25.67 -26.67
N SER A 1141 36.29 26.51 -25.82
CA SER A 1141 35.92 27.88 -26.22
C SER A 1141 37.11 28.84 -26.35
N SER A 1142 38.31 28.42 -25.92
CA SER A 1142 39.56 29.15 -26.18
C SER A 1142 40.10 28.82 -27.57
N GLU A 1143 40.45 29.84 -28.36
CA GLU A 1143 41.05 29.66 -29.69
C GLU A 1143 42.44 28.98 -29.65
N ALA A 1144 43.10 28.98 -28.49
CA ALA A 1144 44.39 28.32 -28.30
C ALA A 1144 44.27 26.80 -28.07
N VAL A 1145 43.05 26.27 -27.88
CA VAL A 1145 42.79 24.85 -27.63
C VAL A 1145 42.19 24.21 -28.88
N ALA A 1146 42.78 23.09 -29.32
CA ALA A 1146 42.23 22.27 -30.40
C ALA A 1146 41.23 21.23 -29.87
N ASP A 1147 41.50 20.64 -28.71
CA ASP A 1147 40.67 19.60 -28.11
C ASP A 1147 40.96 19.49 -26.60
N ALA A 1148 39.99 19.00 -25.84
CA ALA A 1148 40.15 18.80 -24.39
C ALA A 1148 39.36 17.60 -23.89
N GLY A 1149 39.89 16.92 -22.87
CA GLY A 1149 39.21 15.86 -22.13
C GLY A 1149 39.44 16.00 -20.63
N VAL A 1150 38.38 15.97 -19.84
CA VAL A 1150 38.44 16.18 -18.39
C VAL A 1150 38.12 14.90 -17.62
N ILE A 1151 38.85 14.61 -16.55
CA ILE A 1151 38.56 13.47 -15.66
C ILE A 1151 38.65 13.89 -14.21
N GLY A 1152 37.98 13.12 -13.34
CA GLY A 1152 38.18 13.20 -11.90
C GLY A 1152 39.41 12.41 -11.49
N ILE A 1153 40.31 13.04 -10.74
CA ILE A 1153 41.41 12.35 -10.06
C ILE A 1153 41.03 12.23 -8.58
N TYR A 1154 40.93 10.99 -8.09
CA TYR A 1154 40.56 10.75 -6.70
C TYR A 1154 41.69 11.12 -5.74
N ASP A 1155 41.39 11.98 -4.78
CA ASP A 1155 42.28 12.36 -3.69
C ASP A 1155 41.86 11.63 -2.42
N LYS A 1156 42.55 10.50 -2.14
CA LYS A 1156 42.33 9.68 -0.94
C LYS A 1156 42.43 10.49 0.36
N SER A 1157 43.20 11.57 0.38
CA SER A 1157 43.42 12.35 1.61
C SER A 1157 42.17 13.16 2.01
N GLU A 1158 41.42 13.66 1.03
CA GLU A 1158 40.21 14.49 1.21
C GLU A 1158 38.90 13.74 0.86
N ALA A 1159 38.97 12.48 0.43
CA ALA A 1159 37.86 11.65 -0.08
C ALA A 1159 36.96 12.40 -1.08
N THR A 1160 37.61 12.98 -2.09
CA THR A 1160 36.96 13.76 -3.15
C THR A 1160 37.68 13.51 -4.46
N GLU A 1161 37.00 13.74 -5.58
CA GLU A 1161 37.68 13.88 -6.86
C GLU A 1161 38.04 15.35 -7.11
N TRP A 1162 39.13 15.57 -7.85
CA TRP A 1162 39.51 16.88 -8.37
C TRP A 1162 39.49 16.84 -9.90
N PRO A 1163 38.83 17.81 -10.57
CA PRO A 1163 38.85 17.90 -12.02
C PRO A 1163 40.27 18.12 -12.54
N ARG A 1164 40.71 17.29 -13.48
CA ARG A 1164 41.96 17.41 -14.24
C ARG A 1164 41.61 17.48 -15.72
N ALA A 1165 42.22 18.42 -16.44
CA ALA A 1165 42.05 18.53 -17.88
C ALA A 1165 43.27 17.96 -18.62
N PHE A 1166 43.01 17.27 -19.72
CA PHE A 1166 43.95 16.92 -20.76
C PHE A 1166 43.66 17.85 -21.94
N VAL A 1167 44.66 18.56 -22.43
CA VAL A 1167 44.47 19.64 -23.41
C VAL A 1167 45.41 19.44 -24.58
N VAL A 1168 44.88 19.57 -25.80
CA VAL A 1168 45.65 19.60 -27.04
C VAL A 1168 45.77 21.07 -27.48
N PRO A 1169 46.97 21.68 -27.43
CA PRO A 1169 47.16 23.04 -27.92
C PRO A 1169 46.98 23.11 -29.44
N ARG A 1170 46.35 24.17 -29.94
CA ARG A 1170 46.13 24.34 -31.38
C ARG A 1170 47.42 24.53 -32.18
N ALA A 1171 48.46 25.09 -31.57
CA ALA A 1171 49.80 25.19 -32.16
C ALA A 1171 50.58 23.85 -32.19
N GLY A 1172 50.02 22.79 -31.57
CA GLY A 1172 50.69 21.51 -31.34
C GLY A 1172 51.65 21.56 -30.15
N LYS A 1173 51.57 20.56 -29.25
CA LYS A 1173 52.41 20.47 -28.04
C LYS A 1173 53.91 20.51 -28.35
N ALA A 1174 54.33 19.83 -29.41
CA ALA A 1174 55.75 19.72 -29.81
C ALA A 1174 56.37 21.07 -30.25
N ASN A 1175 55.54 22.06 -30.61
CA ASN A 1175 55.98 23.38 -31.09
C ASN A 1175 55.95 24.45 -29.99
N MET A 1176 55.63 24.08 -28.74
CA MET A 1176 55.52 25.01 -27.63
C MET A 1176 56.60 24.72 -26.58
N SER A 1177 57.27 25.77 -26.10
CA SER A 1177 58.17 25.64 -24.96
C SER A 1177 57.38 25.39 -23.67
N ARG A 1178 58.05 24.94 -22.61
CA ARG A 1178 57.40 24.79 -21.29
C ARG A 1178 56.84 26.13 -20.77
N ALA A 1179 57.51 27.25 -21.05
CA ALA A 1179 57.03 28.58 -20.68
C ALA A 1179 55.74 28.95 -21.41
N ASP A 1180 55.61 28.59 -22.69
CA ASP A 1180 54.39 28.83 -23.47
C ASP A 1180 53.22 27.98 -22.96
N LEU A 1181 53.49 26.72 -22.58
CA LEU A 1181 52.49 25.84 -21.97
C LEU A 1181 52.06 26.34 -20.57
N GLU A 1182 52.99 26.88 -19.78
CA GLU A 1182 52.68 27.50 -18.48
C GLU A 1182 51.81 28.77 -18.65
N ALA A 1183 52.12 29.60 -19.66
CA ALA A 1183 51.29 30.76 -20.00
C ALA A 1183 49.87 30.33 -20.45
N LEU A 1184 49.75 29.33 -21.32
CA LEU A 1184 48.46 28.79 -21.76
C LEU A 1184 47.68 28.16 -20.60
N ALA A 1185 48.35 27.40 -19.73
CA ALA A 1185 47.74 26.84 -18.52
C ALA A 1185 47.17 27.93 -17.62
N GLY A 1186 47.89 29.05 -17.45
CA GLY A 1186 47.42 30.22 -16.72
C GLY A 1186 46.19 30.87 -17.35
N GLN A 1187 46.14 30.99 -18.68
CA GLN A 1187 44.98 31.51 -19.40
C GLN A 1187 43.75 30.59 -19.25
N LEU A 1188 43.93 29.28 -19.41
CA LEU A 1188 42.84 28.30 -19.26
C LEU A 1188 42.33 28.21 -17.82
N LYS A 1189 43.23 28.32 -16.83
CA LYS A 1189 42.87 28.46 -15.42
C LYS A 1189 41.95 29.66 -15.22
N ALA A 1190 42.36 30.85 -15.67
CA ALA A 1190 41.56 32.07 -15.53
C ALA A 1190 40.20 31.97 -16.25
N LEU A 1191 40.16 31.31 -17.42
CA LEU A 1191 38.92 31.09 -18.17
C LEU A 1191 37.92 30.20 -17.42
N VAL A 1192 38.39 29.08 -16.85
CA VAL A 1192 37.55 28.18 -16.04
C VAL A 1192 37.08 28.87 -14.76
N GLU A 1193 37.97 29.59 -14.07
CA GLU A 1193 37.63 30.33 -12.84
C GLU A 1193 36.56 31.40 -13.08
N LYS A 1194 36.58 32.04 -14.25
CA LYS A 1194 35.62 33.08 -14.64
C LYS A 1194 34.23 32.52 -14.95
N ARG A 1195 34.14 31.32 -15.53
CA ARG A 1195 32.89 30.77 -16.08
C ARG A 1195 32.23 29.68 -15.24
N THR A 1196 32.89 29.21 -14.20
CA THR A 1196 32.39 28.07 -13.42
C THR A 1196 32.54 28.28 -11.92
N ALA A 1197 31.61 27.71 -11.15
CA ALA A 1197 31.67 27.71 -9.69
C ALA A 1197 32.96 27.06 -9.17
N LYS A 1198 33.44 27.52 -8.00
CA LYS A 1198 34.74 27.12 -7.43
C LYS A 1198 34.99 25.61 -7.31
N TYR A 1199 33.95 24.84 -7.03
CA TYR A 1199 34.07 23.38 -6.91
C TYR A 1199 34.27 22.68 -8.27
N LYS A 1200 34.09 23.37 -9.40
CA LYS A 1200 34.33 22.87 -10.76
C LYS A 1200 35.75 23.17 -11.26
N TRP A 1201 36.55 23.93 -10.51
CA TRP A 1201 37.89 24.35 -10.95
C TRP A 1201 38.85 23.16 -11.12
N LEU A 1202 39.83 23.32 -12.01
CA LEU A 1202 40.82 22.31 -12.40
C LEU A 1202 41.88 22.05 -11.31
N MET A 1203 41.44 21.75 -10.09
CA MET A 1203 42.29 21.48 -8.92
C MET A 1203 43.24 20.29 -9.12
N GLY A 1204 42.92 19.40 -10.06
CA GLY A 1204 43.76 18.28 -10.48
C GLY A 1204 44.87 18.64 -11.46
N GLY A 1205 44.91 19.88 -11.96
CA GLY A 1205 45.91 20.38 -12.92
C GLY A 1205 45.52 20.22 -14.40
N ILE A 1206 46.42 20.64 -15.28
CA ILE A 1206 46.33 20.44 -16.74
C ILE A 1206 47.46 19.53 -17.19
N VAL A 1207 47.17 18.59 -18.08
CA VAL A 1207 48.15 17.77 -18.79
C VAL A 1207 48.07 18.09 -20.28
N PHE A 1208 49.14 18.63 -20.85
CA PHE A 1208 49.18 18.90 -22.29
C PHE A 1208 49.59 17.65 -23.06
N VAL A 1209 48.74 17.19 -23.96
CA VAL A 1209 48.89 15.96 -24.75
C VAL A 1209 48.85 16.26 -26.24
N ASP A 1210 49.32 15.32 -27.05
CA ASP A 1210 49.33 15.48 -28.51
C ASP A 1210 47.95 15.24 -29.13
N GLN A 1211 47.15 14.36 -28.52
CA GLN A 1211 45.77 14.07 -28.93
C GLN A 1211 44.92 13.62 -27.73
N ILE A 1212 43.60 13.78 -27.84
CA ILE A 1212 42.66 13.17 -26.89
C ILE A 1212 42.29 11.77 -27.40
N PRO A 1213 42.50 10.70 -26.61
CA PRO A 1213 42.14 9.35 -27.03
C PRO A 1213 40.61 9.26 -27.19
N LYS A 1214 40.15 8.91 -28.40
CA LYS A 1214 38.73 8.83 -28.76
C LYS A 1214 38.40 7.48 -29.41
N SER A 1215 37.16 7.03 -29.28
CA SER A 1215 36.63 5.88 -30.01
C SER A 1215 36.52 6.20 -31.52
N PRO A 1216 36.35 5.19 -32.40
CA PRO A 1216 36.04 5.42 -33.81
C PRO A 1216 34.79 6.29 -34.05
N SER A 1217 33.87 6.35 -33.08
CA SER A 1217 32.70 7.22 -33.08
C SER A 1217 32.94 8.63 -32.50
N GLY A 1218 34.18 8.99 -32.20
CA GLY A 1218 34.57 10.32 -31.71
C GLY A 1218 34.35 10.55 -30.20
N LYS A 1219 33.99 9.53 -29.42
CA LYS A 1219 33.77 9.66 -27.96
C LYS A 1219 35.10 9.58 -27.20
N ILE A 1220 35.32 10.49 -26.26
CA ILE A 1220 36.53 10.50 -25.41
C ILE A 1220 36.63 9.18 -24.61
N LEU A 1221 37.76 8.49 -24.73
CA LEU A 1221 38.07 7.26 -24.00
C LEU A 1221 38.65 7.60 -22.63
N ARG A 1222 37.81 8.07 -21.70
CA ARG A 1222 38.24 8.50 -20.37
C ARG A 1222 38.92 7.43 -19.53
N ARG A 1223 38.62 6.14 -19.79
CA ARG A 1223 39.35 5.02 -19.17
C ARG A 1223 40.84 5.09 -19.48
N VAL A 1224 41.19 5.43 -20.71
CA VAL A 1224 42.59 5.59 -21.16
C VAL A 1224 43.25 6.81 -20.50
N LEU A 1225 42.51 7.93 -20.38
CA LEU A 1225 42.93 9.11 -19.63
C LEU A 1225 43.18 8.82 -18.14
N LYS A 1226 42.37 7.95 -17.51
CA LYS A 1226 42.55 7.53 -16.11
C LYS A 1226 43.68 6.51 -15.92
N SER A 1227 43.87 5.58 -16.86
CA SER A 1227 44.84 4.48 -16.75
C SER A 1227 46.26 4.85 -17.19
N GLY A 1228 46.47 6.03 -17.79
CA GLY A 1228 47.80 6.53 -18.14
C GLY A 1228 48.44 5.86 -19.37
N GLY A 1229 47.66 5.55 -20.41
CA GLY A 1229 48.19 4.96 -21.67
C GLY A 1229 49.21 5.88 -22.38
N GLU A 1230 49.97 5.34 -23.36
CA GLU A 1230 51.05 6.10 -24.04
C GLU A 1230 50.59 7.44 -24.62
N GLU A 1231 49.38 7.50 -25.18
CA GLU A 1231 48.76 8.71 -25.76
C GLU A 1231 48.44 9.81 -24.72
N THR A 1232 48.52 9.49 -23.43
CA THR A 1232 48.21 10.40 -22.31
C THR A 1232 49.47 10.94 -21.64
N ARG A 1233 50.66 10.54 -22.13
CA ARG A 1233 51.95 11.07 -21.68
C ARG A 1233 52.14 12.49 -22.20
N GLY A 1234 52.20 13.44 -21.27
CA GLY A 1234 52.18 14.86 -21.58
C GLY A 1234 52.94 15.70 -20.57
N VAL A 1235 52.96 17.02 -20.79
CA VAL A 1235 53.52 17.97 -19.83
C VAL A 1235 52.45 18.28 -18.79
N GLU A 1236 52.62 17.80 -17.56
CA GLU A 1236 51.71 18.08 -16.43
C GLU A 1236 52.09 19.40 -15.75
N LEU A 1237 51.11 20.29 -15.63
CA LEU A 1237 51.24 21.58 -14.95
C LEU A 1237 50.20 21.69 -13.84
N LYS A 1238 50.68 21.98 -12.63
CA LYS A 1238 49.84 22.26 -11.48
C LYS A 1238 49.43 23.73 -11.49
N LEU A 1239 48.13 23.95 -11.48
CA LEU A 1239 47.53 25.29 -11.54
C LEU A 1239 47.33 25.95 -10.17
N TYR A 1240 47.27 25.15 -9.12
CA TYR A 1240 46.90 25.58 -7.78
C TYR A 1240 47.91 25.02 -6.78
N GLU A 1241 48.46 25.89 -5.95
CA GLU A 1241 49.18 25.45 -4.76
C GLU A 1241 48.17 24.87 -3.76
N LYS A 1242 48.30 23.59 -3.45
CA LYS A 1242 47.62 23.02 -2.29
C LYS A 1242 48.24 23.68 -1.05
N LYS A 1243 47.57 24.70 -0.49
CA LYS A 1243 47.91 25.17 0.86
C LYS A 1243 47.92 23.94 1.76
N LYS A 1244 49.08 23.59 2.34
CA LYS A 1244 49.11 22.69 3.50
C LYS A 1244 48.11 23.28 4.48
N ARG A 1245 46.98 22.63 4.70
CA ARG A 1245 46.16 22.97 5.86
C ARG A 1245 47.07 22.78 7.05
N ASP A 1246 47.36 23.87 7.76
CA ASP A 1246 48.18 23.83 8.96
C ASP A 1246 47.64 22.71 9.83
N SER A 1247 48.48 21.72 10.11
CA SER A 1247 48.20 20.62 11.04
C SER A 1247 48.06 21.10 12.49
N LYS A 1248 48.01 22.42 12.70
CA LYS A 1248 47.78 23.12 13.98
C LYS A 1248 46.35 23.63 14.15
N LEU A 1249 45.43 23.33 13.22
CA LEU A 1249 43.99 23.41 13.48
C LEU A 1249 43.48 22.04 13.95
#